data_AF-A0A7X3QJ43-F1
#
_entry.id   AF-A0A7X3QJ43-F1
#
_cell.length_a   1.000
_cell.length_b   1.000
_cell.length_c   1.000
_cell.angle_alpha   90.00
_cell.angle_beta   90.00
_cell.angle_gamma   90.00
#
_symmetry.space_group_name_H-M   'P 1'
#
loop_
_entity.id
_entity.type
_entity.pdbx_description
1 polymer ?
#
loop_
_entity_poly.entity_id
_entity_poly.type
_entity_poly.pdbx_seq_one_letter_code
_entity_poly.pdbx_strand_id
1 'polypeptide(L)'
;MKTRLAGVLLCSLALTAGANVAQAQEPGPESATVVVEVTVWRSVANPDNLYVSTRPEGGRWRTNNTPLDMSGLNRTRRFHQSNAVRVEVPLGSGQTAMIDVTVWRSVANPANLYISTRAEGERWRTDNTPLDMSGLNRTGRFHQSNAVAVGVEVRLASTDASETETLGYIPLANATVVALDFFEAPLGLPPLHERVFRTTFDRSVTRYITWQLRLVHPPPAARIDFSIDTTIYRSDGSVAASFASTSYIDEGWTSSYRSSGWGSATGGSWQPGIYRAELAVGGEPIARAGFEVVDQPVPDAGAFAELRETLPWAAGPLDHDSRVALLALAGLHEADPVLVRSVAPFSWVREGPGGHDLRALQQLDLLAREHLGVARRVAAYEWLADGVSEDEWLGLRALAGVIAREETAGRALAGYEWMRDGITENERAVLTELRELAVSTPFVAQITAFPWVRDSITEDERWTVRNLEELADSEPELASLVLDLAWIRDDVTEYERWIVWNLFDLGVSEPELTSLIASFPWFQDDVTEQERWIVRNLNDLASVDGQLANLLIDFPWFQDDVTAHERRIVWNLKALHEGDDQLASLVVDLPWFQDDVTEHERWLVRNLLDLGASEPELAGLVASFPWFQDGVTESERWTVRNLTDLALVDLQLTGRVAGFRWFQDDITEDERWTVWSLRAWRDQAVDVLGTMLFLDTLSPSGVAAATALSDLSRRFPEGFSRVLGNPAVEDGITEDETAVVSTLSGVYQTNPDLIETLLDPARVLLEERTLELPVSGEAHVTVIRTKAGAGRTMDLIEDAAVALEDLMGEPLPSRQVTFLFEDAVLPTFLGANWGTHISLLPEVDSTAMSRTRAYNPIVHELAHYYWRGNAAWVDEGIANLLATVVDGTFKDLPERDAVFPCPYARRISDLESIGPQQRSRQFLCSYSLGERLFRDLYRKLGEDFWDGLQRLYEKSLLDDDSDECSGTSLGACHVESAFKEGGSQEVLEAVDEVFDFWYEKREPEVEDSSP
;
A
#
# COMPACT_ATOMS: atom_id res chain seq x y z
N MET A 1 -34.23 63.48 -0.93
CA MET A 1 -33.04 64.35 -1.07
C MET A 1 -32.30 63.89 -2.32
N LYS A 2 -32.45 64.67 -3.39
CA LYS A 2 -31.33 65.28 -4.12
C LYS A 2 -30.49 64.27 -4.93
N THR A 3 -30.80 64.07 -6.22
CA THR A 3 -30.27 64.84 -7.38
C THR A 3 -28.78 64.55 -7.63
N ARG A 4 -28.26 64.29 -8.84
CA ARG A 4 -28.69 64.67 -10.21
C ARG A 4 -27.60 64.25 -11.22
N LEU A 5 -28.02 64.14 -12.48
CA LEU A 5 -27.33 64.53 -13.73
C LEU A 5 -26.09 63.72 -14.18
N ALA A 6 -25.75 63.59 -15.47
CA ALA A 6 -26.32 64.07 -16.74
C ALA A 6 -25.51 63.47 -17.92
N GLY A 7 -26.13 63.51 -19.12
CA GLY A 7 -25.45 63.62 -20.42
C GLY A 7 -25.82 62.49 -21.37
N VAL A 8 -26.93 62.47 -22.12
CA VAL A 8 -27.46 63.37 -23.18
C VAL A 8 -26.69 63.29 -24.52
N LEU A 9 -27.48 63.19 -25.61
CA LEU A 9 -27.25 63.50 -27.05
C LEU A 9 -27.01 62.29 -27.98
N LEU A 10 -27.67 62.13 -29.14
CA LEU A 10 -28.80 62.84 -29.78
C LEU A 10 -29.33 62.02 -30.99
N CYS A 11 -30.58 62.34 -31.37
CA CYS A 11 -31.44 61.98 -32.52
C CYS A 11 -30.75 61.75 -33.89
N SER A 12 -31.36 61.15 -34.93
CA SER A 12 -32.62 61.58 -35.60
C SER A 12 -32.99 60.65 -36.77
N LEU A 13 -34.28 60.66 -37.13
CA LEU A 13 -34.85 60.14 -38.38
C LEU A 13 -34.19 60.70 -39.65
N ALA A 14 -34.14 59.88 -40.72
CA ALA A 14 -34.15 60.35 -42.10
C ALA A 14 -34.94 59.38 -43.00
N LEU A 15 -36.08 59.85 -43.51
CA LEU A 15 -36.77 59.34 -44.69
C LEU A 15 -35.92 59.65 -45.93
N THR A 16 -35.68 58.67 -46.80
CA THR A 16 -35.42 58.91 -48.23
C THR A 16 -36.19 57.89 -49.07
N ALA A 17 -37.04 58.42 -49.95
CA ALA A 17 -37.69 57.70 -51.03
C ALA A 17 -36.70 57.56 -52.20
N GLY A 18 -36.63 56.36 -52.78
CA GLY A 18 -35.77 56.06 -53.94
C GLY A 18 -36.38 54.93 -54.79
N ALA A 19 -36.80 55.32 -55.98
CA ALA A 19 -37.46 54.59 -57.07
C ALA A 19 -37.15 53.09 -57.29
N ASN A 20 -38.22 52.39 -57.68
CA ASN A 20 -38.29 51.02 -58.19
C ASN A 20 -37.31 50.71 -59.34
N VAL A 21 -36.60 49.59 -59.20
CA VAL A 21 -36.25 48.70 -60.33
C VAL A 21 -36.77 47.32 -59.96
N ALA A 22 -37.69 46.81 -60.77
CA ALA A 22 -38.35 45.54 -60.57
C ALA A 22 -37.34 44.37 -60.73
N GLN A 23 -37.09 43.66 -59.64
CA GLN A 23 -36.70 42.26 -59.66
C GLN A 23 -37.87 41.47 -59.07
N ALA A 24 -38.31 40.44 -59.78
CA ALA A 24 -39.30 39.50 -59.29
C ALA A 24 -38.72 38.80 -58.05
N GLN A 25 -39.16 39.24 -56.87
CA GLN A 25 -38.87 38.60 -55.61
C GLN A 25 -39.88 37.47 -55.44
N GLU A 26 -39.37 36.24 -55.36
CA GLU A 26 -40.17 35.07 -54.98
C GLU A 26 -40.99 35.38 -53.71
N PRO A 27 -42.20 34.81 -53.55
CA PRO A 27 -42.99 35.04 -52.35
C PRO A 27 -42.13 34.69 -51.12
N GLY A 28 -41.79 35.71 -50.32
CA GLY A 28 -41.06 35.50 -49.08
C GLY A 28 -41.85 34.56 -48.16
N PRO A 29 -41.18 33.72 -47.36
CA PRO A 29 -41.85 32.77 -46.50
C PRO A 29 -42.80 33.53 -45.56
N GLU A 30 -44.07 33.16 -45.54
CA GLU A 30 -45.06 33.74 -44.63
C GLU A 30 -44.55 33.61 -43.19
N SER A 31 -44.42 34.74 -42.49
CA SER A 31 -44.05 34.79 -41.07
C SER A 31 -45.26 35.15 -40.22
N ALA A 32 -45.55 34.36 -39.19
CA ALA A 32 -46.64 34.63 -38.24
C ALA A 32 -46.09 34.98 -36.85
N THR A 33 -46.66 35.99 -36.19
CA THR A 33 -46.35 36.32 -34.78
C THR A 33 -47.33 35.62 -33.86
N VAL A 34 -46.81 34.86 -32.89
CA VAL A 34 -47.60 34.17 -31.88
C VAL A 34 -47.20 34.59 -30.47
N VAL A 35 -48.16 34.63 -29.53
CA VAL A 35 -47.95 35.11 -28.16
C VAL A 35 -47.95 33.93 -27.19
N VAL A 36 -46.92 33.87 -26.35
CA VAL A 36 -46.76 32.89 -25.27
C VAL A 36 -46.71 33.62 -23.94
N GLU A 37 -47.53 33.17 -22.99
CA GLU A 37 -47.47 33.65 -21.61
C GLU A 37 -46.58 32.74 -20.77
N VAL A 38 -45.71 33.36 -19.96
CA VAL A 38 -44.71 32.68 -19.13
C VAL A 38 -44.77 33.19 -17.70
N THR A 39 -44.73 32.27 -16.74
CA THR A 39 -44.54 32.56 -15.31
C THR A 39 -43.43 31.66 -14.78
N VAL A 40 -42.63 32.19 -13.86
CA VAL A 40 -41.57 31.44 -13.17
C VAL A 40 -41.97 31.24 -11.72
N TRP A 41 -41.68 30.05 -11.19
CA TRP A 41 -41.86 29.69 -9.79
C TRP A 41 -40.51 29.42 -9.16
N ARG A 42 -40.32 29.91 -7.94
CA ARG A 42 -39.14 29.64 -7.13
C ARG A 42 -39.57 28.95 -5.86
N SER A 43 -38.96 27.82 -5.54
CA SER A 43 -39.25 27.12 -4.29
C SER A 43 -38.84 27.98 -3.09
N VAL A 44 -39.69 28.02 -2.07
CA VAL A 44 -39.36 28.71 -0.80
C VAL A 44 -38.34 27.89 -0.01
N ALA A 45 -38.45 26.56 -0.04
CA ALA A 45 -37.58 25.64 0.71
C ALA A 45 -36.19 25.48 0.08
N ASN A 46 -36.08 25.63 -1.25
CA ASN A 46 -34.80 25.70 -1.95
C ASN A 46 -34.89 26.78 -3.05
N PRO A 47 -34.49 28.03 -2.75
CA PRO A 47 -34.60 29.18 -3.66
C PRO A 47 -33.86 29.04 -5.00
N ASP A 48 -32.93 28.08 -5.13
CA ASP A 48 -32.21 27.82 -6.37
C ASP A 48 -33.00 26.95 -7.34
N ASN A 49 -33.99 26.20 -6.85
CA ASN A 49 -34.91 25.45 -7.68
C ASN A 49 -35.97 26.38 -8.30
N LEU A 50 -35.74 26.72 -9.57
CA LEU A 50 -36.66 27.46 -10.40
C LEU A 50 -37.47 26.51 -11.26
N TYR A 51 -38.73 26.84 -11.52
CA TYR A 51 -39.62 26.09 -12.40
C TYR A 51 -40.30 27.09 -13.32
N VAL A 52 -40.66 26.66 -14.52
CA VAL A 52 -41.38 27.52 -15.46
C VAL A 52 -42.72 26.93 -15.82
N SER A 53 -43.73 27.79 -15.85
CA SER A 53 -45.00 27.49 -16.50
C SER A 53 -45.14 28.33 -17.74
N THR A 54 -45.61 27.70 -18.80
CA THR A 54 -45.85 28.33 -20.09
C THR A 54 -47.24 27.98 -20.60
N ARG A 55 -47.84 28.88 -21.37
CA ARG A 55 -49.01 28.57 -22.19
C ARG A 55 -49.10 29.46 -23.43
N PRO A 56 -49.74 28.99 -24.50
CA PRO A 56 -50.26 29.90 -25.53
C PRO A 56 -51.23 30.90 -24.90
N GLU A 57 -51.33 32.11 -25.46
CA GLU A 57 -52.24 33.16 -25.00
C GLU A 57 -53.68 32.63 -24.81
N GLY A 58 -54.26 32.83 -23.62
CA GLY A 58 -55.59 32.32 -23.27
C GLY A 58 -55.70 30.80 -23.04
N GLY A 59 -54.60 30.05 -23.19
CA GLY A 59 -54.53 28.60 -23.01
C GLY A 59 -54.50 28.14 -21.55
N ARG A 60 -54.29 26.83 -21.34
CA ARG A 60 -54.07 26.27 -20.00
C ARG A 60 -52.57 26.26 -19.68
N TRP A 61 -52.21 26.70 -18.47
CA TRP A 61 -50.83 26.66 -17.97
C TRP A 61 -50.33 25.22 -17.92
N ARG A 62 -49.16 24.98 -18.51
CA ARG A 62 -48.37 23.77 -18.30
C ARG A 62 -47.14 24.14 -17.50
N THR A 63 -46.97 23.51 -16.34
CA THR A 63 -45.81 23.71 -15.46
C THR A 63 -44.82 22.58 -15.67
N ASN A 64 -43.56 22.92 -15.91
CA ASN A 64 -42.51 21.93 -15.84
C ASN A 64 -42.27 21.57 -14.37
N ASN A 65 -42.42 20.29 -14.03
CA ASN A 65 -42.36 19.82 -12.64
C ASN A 65 -40.93 19.41 -12.22
N THR A 66 -39.98 19.47 -13.15
CA THR A 66 -38.54 19.34 -12.87
C THR A 66 -37.94 20.74 -12.70
N PRO A 67 -37.10 20.98 -11.68
CA PRO A 67 -36.37 22.24 -11.56
C PRO A 67 -35.56 22.51 -12.84
N LEU A 68 -35.52 23.77 -13.25
CA LEU A 68 -34.68 24.23 -14.35
C LEU A 68 -33.21 24.06 -13.98
N ASP A 69 -32.43 23.48 -14.90
CA ASP A 69 -30.99 23.42 -14.76
C ASP A 69 -30.39 24.77 -15.16
N MET A 70 -29.80 25.47 -14.18
CA MET A 70 -29.20 26.79 -14.31
C MET A 70 -27.66 26.74 -14.42
N SER A 71 -27.07 25.56 -14.63
CA SER A 71 -25.60 25.36 -14.66
C SER A 71 -24.90 26.10 -15.81
N GLY A 72 -25.62 26.41 -16.90
CA GLY A 72 -25.07 27.12 -18.05
C GLY A 72 -24.73 28.59 -17.76
N LEU A 73 -23.48 29.01 -17.96
CA LEU A 73 -23.08 30.42 -17.88
C LEU A 73 -23.13 31.08 -19.26
N ASN A 74 -23.65 32.30 -19.32
CA ASN A 74 -23.63 33.07 -20.56
C ASN A 74 -22.20 33.48 -20.95
N ARG A 75 -21.97 33.85 -22.23
CA ARG A 75 -20.63 34.20 -22.74
C ARG A 75 -19.92 35.33 -21.97
N THR A 76 -20.68 36.21 -21.32
CA THR A 76 -20.13 37.29 -20.49
C THR A 76 -19.97 36.91 -19.01
N ARG A 77 -20.35 35.68 -18.63
CA ARG A 77 -20.43 35.13 -17.27
C ARG A 77 -21.21 35.98 -16.26
N ARG A 78 -22.14 36.82 -16.73
CA ARG A 78 -22.95 37.71 -15.87
C ARG A 78 -24.31 37.13 -15.49
N PHE A 79 -24.72 36.08 -16.20
CA PHE A 79 -26.00 35.41 -16.00
C PHE A 79 -25.83 33.90 -16.12
N HIS A 80 -26.48 33.18 -15.20
CA HIS A 80 -26.79 31.77 -15.36
C HIS A 80 -28.02 31.66 -16.27
N GLN A 81 -27.96 30.76 -17.26
CA GLN A 81 -28.99 30.47 -18.22
C GLN A 81 -29.61 29.11 -17.92
N SER A 82 -30.94 29.03 -17.92
CA SER A 82 -31.60 27.74 -17.82
C SER A 82 -31.47 26.92 -19.11
N ASN A 83 -31.59 25.61 -19.01
CA ASN A 83 -32.02 24.80 -20.15
C ASN A 83 -33.32 25.40 -20.78
N ALA A 84 -33.44 25.31 -22.10
CA ALA A 84 -34.60 25.86 -22.81
C ALA A 84 -35.80 24.92 -22.68
N VAL A 85 -36.97 25.46 -22.33
CA VAL A 85 -38.24 24.74 -22.28
C VAL A 85 -39.00 25.03 -23.56
N ARG A 86 -39.38 23.97 -24.27
CA ARG A 86 -40.09 24.08 -25.55
C ARG A 86 -41.59 24.17 -25.36
N VAL A 87 -42.20 25.11 -26.06
CA VAL A 87 -43.64 25.35 -26.05
C VAL A 87 -44.17 25.17 -27.47
N GLU A 88 -45.07 24.21 -27.64
CA GLU A 88 -45.86 24.04 -28.84
C GLU A 88 -46.97 25.09 -28.90
N VAL A 89 -46.94 25.93 -29.93
CA VAL A 89 -47.99 26.92 -30.19
C VAL A 89 -48.67 26.57 -31.51
N PRO A 90 -49.94 26.13 -31.48
CA PRO A 90 -50.68 25.86 -32.71
C PRO A 90 -50.90 27.18 -33.47
N LEU A 91 -50.51 27.18 -34.74
CA LEU A 91 -50.75 28.25 -35.69
C LEU A 91 -52.15 28.08 -36.31
N GLY A 92 -52.79 29.19 -36.68
CA GLY A 92 -54.14 29.19 -37.27
C GLY A 92 -54.28 28.38 -38.58
N SER A 93 -53.17 28.01 -39.22
CA SER A 93 -53.10 27.15 -40.41
C SER A 93 -53.19 25.64 -40.12
N GLY A 94 -53.23 25.22 -38.85
CA GLY A 94 -53.21 23.81 -38.44
C GLY A 94 -51.80 23.22 -38.28
N GLN A 95 -50.75 24.03 -38.47
CA GLN A 95 -49.36 23.68 -38.14
C GLN A 95 -49.05 24.10 -36.69
N THR A 96 -48.02 23.52 -36.10
CA THR A 96 -47.57 23.86 -34.73
C THR A 96 -46.18 24.46 -34.79
N ALA A 97 -45.98 25.62 -34.17
CA ALA A 97 -44.67 26.24 -34.03
C ALA A 97 -44.03 25.86 -32.69
N MET A 98 -42.73 25.57 -32.71
CA MET A 98 -41.93 25.34 -31.51
C MET A 98 -41.27 26.64 -31.06
N ILE A 99 -41.55 27.03 -29.81
CA ILE A 99 -40.94 28.21 -29.19
C ILE A 99 -40.12 27.76 -27.99
N ASP A 100 -38.84 28.09 -28.01
CA ASP A 100 -37.96 27.90 -26.86
C ASP A 100 -38.13 29.06 -25.88
N VAL A 101 -38.27 28.76 -24.60
CA VAL A 101 -38.29 29.72 -23.49
C VAL A 101 -37.18 29.37 -22.51
N THR A 102 -36.37 30.35 -22.11
CA THR A 102 -35.31 30.17 -21.11
C THR A 102 -35.40 31.28 -20.05
N VAL A 103 -34.98 30.95 -18.83
CA VAL A 103 -34.92 31.87 -17.71
C VAL A 103 -33.45 32.19 -17.44
N TRP A 104 -33.16 33.48 -17.25
CA TRP A 104 -31.84 33.96 -16.87
C TRP A 104 -31.87 34.42 -15.43
N ARG A 105 -30.83 34.08 -14.68
CA ARG A 105 -30.61 34.55 -13.31
C ARG A 105 -29.33 35.36 -13.27
N SER A 106 -29.41 36.58 -12.75
CA SER A 106 -28.22 37.42 -12.59
C SER A 106 -27.27 36.80 -11.57
N VAL A 107 -25.98 36.69 -11.92
CA VAL A 107 -24.93 36.23 -11.00
C VAL A 107 -24.74 37.23 -9.86
N ALA A 108 -24.77 38.53 -10.18
CA ALA A 108 -24.53 39.61 -9.22
C ALA A 108 -25.71 39.85 -8.27
N ASN A 109 -26.95 39.55 -8.69
CA ASN A 109 -28.11 39.54 -7.80
C ASN A 109 -29.01 38.37 -8.17
N PRO A 110 -28.83 37.21 -7.52
CA PRO A 110 -29.56 35.99 -7.83
C PRO A 110 -31.07 36.07 -7.62
N ALA A 111 -31.60 37.13 -7.00
CA ALA A 111 -33.03 37.39 -6.88
C ALA A 111 -33.68 37.89 -8.19
N ASN A 112 -32.89 38.51 -9.09
CA ASN A 112 -33.39 39.04 -10.35
C ASN A 112 -33.41 37.95 -11.43
N LEU A 113 -34.61 37.63 -11.90
CA LEU A 113 -34.85 36.68 -12.97
C LEU A 113 -35.38 37.39 -14.22
N TYR A 114 -35.00 36.93 -15.40
CA TYR A 114 -35.43 37.47 -16.69
C TYR A 114 -35.82 36.33 -17.62
N ILE A 115 -36.62 36.61 -18.66
CA ILE A 115 -37.08 35.60 -19.61
C ILE A 115 -36.57 35.93 -21.00
N SER A 116 -36.16 34.91 -21.75
CA SER A 116 -35.95 35.03 -23.19
C SER A 116 -36.74 33.99 -23.95
N THR A 117 -37.16 34.36 -25.16
CA THR A 117 -37.87 33.46 -26.08
C THR A 117 -37.27 33.52 -27.47
N ARG A 118 -37.44 32.45 -28.25
CA ARG A 118 -37.16 32.41 -29.69
C ARG A 118 -37.99 31.34 -30.39
N ALA A 119 -38.20 31.52 -31.69
CA ALA A 119 -38.59 30.40 -32.55
C ALA A 119 -37.40 29.44 -32.73
N GLU A 120 -37.70 28.16 -32.96
CA GLU A 120 -36.67 27.14 -33.17
C GLU A 120 -35.68 27.55 -34.27
N GLY A 121 -34.38 27.49 -33.94
CA GLY A 121 -33.30 27.90 -34.85
C GLY A 121 -33.04 29.41 -34.95
N GLU A 122 -33.85 30.27 -34.33
CA GLU A 122 -33.68 31.72 -34.39
C GLU A 122 -32.87 32.31 -33.20
N ARG A 123 -32.68 33.63 -33.19
CA ARG A 123 -31.94 34.34 -32.13
C ARG A 123 -32.83 34.62 -30.93
N TRP A 124 -32.26 34.45 -29.72
CA TRP A 124 -32.93 34.77 -28.46
C TRP A 124 -33.29 36.24 -28.34
N ARG A 125 -34.53 36.51 -27.88
CA ARG A 125 -34.99 37.85 -27.52
C ARG A 125 -35.32 37.89 -26.03
N THR A 126 -34.58 38.70 -25.28
CA THR A 126 -34.69 38.82 -23.82
C THR A 126 -35.58 40.00 -23.43
N ASP A 127 -36.48 39.79 -22.48
CA ASP A 127 -37.14 40.90 -21.79
C ASP A 127 -36.19 41.44 -20.70
N ASN A 128 -35.88 42.73 -20.77
CA ASN A 128 -34.88 43.37 -19.91
C ASN A 128 -35.45 43.83 -18.56
N THR A 129 -36.72 43.54 -18.28
CA THR A 129 -37.35 43.85 -16.98
C THR A 129 -37.27 42.63 -16.07
N PRO A 130 -36.72 42.74 -14.84
CA PRO A 130 -36.71 41.62 -13.90
C PRO A 130 -38.15 41.21 -13.53
N LEU A 131 -38.38 39.91 -13.41
CA LEU A 131 -39.65 39.34 -12.97
C LEU A 131 -39.95 39.69 -11.51
N ASP A 132 -41.20 40.06 -11.20
CA ASP A 132 -41.64 40.29 -9.82
C ASP A 132 -42.05 38.97 -9.17
N MET A 133 -41.19 38.44 -8.28
CA MET A 133 -41.39 37.18 -7.56
C MET A 133 -42.10 37.32 -6.21
N SER A 134 -42.70 38.48 -5.90
CA SER A 134 -43.29 38.75 -4.59
C SER A 134 -44.54 37.91 -4.28
N GLY A 135 -45.21 37.37 -5.30
CA GLY A 135 -46.38 36.54 -5.13
C GLY A 135 -46.03 35.21 -4.46
N LEU A 136 -46.80 34.78 -3.46
CA LEU A 136 -46.71 33.42 -2.94
C LEU A 136 -47.87 32.60 -3.47
N ASN A 137 -47.59 31.37 -3.87
CA ASN A 137 -48.62 30.46 -4.31
C ASN A 137 -49.54 30.08 -3.14
N ARG A 138 -50.72 29.49 -3.43
CA ARG A 138 -51.75 29.21 -2.42
C ARG A 138 -51.29 28.28 -1.29
N THR A 139 -50.29 27.44 -1.52
CA THR A 139 -49.75 26.54 -0.49
C THR A 139 -48.60 27.16 0.30
N GLY A 140 -48.17 28.37 -0.05
CA GLY A 140 -47.03 29.07 0.56
C GLY A 140 -45.68 28.44 0.26
N ARG A 141 -45.61 27.44 -0.63
CA ARG A 141 -44.39 26.65 -0.90
C ARG A 141 -43.54 27.22 -2.04
N PHE A 142 -44.11 28.11 -2.85
CA PHE A 142 -43.41 28.72 -3.98
C PHE A 142 -43.69 30.21 -4.06
N HIS A 143 -42.64 30.99 -4.32
CA HIS A 143 -42.75 32.34 -4.85
C HIS A 143 -43.07 32.25 -6.35
N GLN A 144 -44.07 32.99 -6.82
CA GLN A 144 -44.56 33.00 -8.18
C GLN A 144 -44.32 34.39 -8.80
N SER A 145 -43.79 34.40 -10.03
CA SER A 145 -43.69 35.63 -10.81
C SER A 145 -45.06 36.12 -11.29
N ASN A 146 -45.15 37.41 -11.60
CA ASN A 146 -46.20 37.87 -12.52
C ASN A 146 -46.10 37.10 -13.87
N ALA A 147 -47.23 36.87 -14.51
CA ALA A 147 -47.26 36.28 -15.86
C ALA A 147 -46.87 37.36 -16.89
N VAL A 148 -45.96 37.01 -17.79
CA VAL A 148 -45.46 37.90 -18.85
C VAL A 148 -45.85 37.32 -20.22
N ALA A 149 -46.52 38.11 -21.05
CA ALA A 149 -46.89 37.74 -22.42
C ALA A 149 -45.81 38.21 -23.40
N VAL A 150 -45.27 37.29 -24.21
CA VAL A 150 -44.17 37.55 -25.14
C VAL A 150 -44.54 37.10 -26.56
N GLY A 151 -44.46 38.01 -27.54
CA GLY A 151 -44.72 37.73 -28.96
C GLY A 151 -43.47 37.28 -29.72
N VAL A 152 -43.57 36.19 -30.50
CA VAL A 152 -42.47 35.53 -31.24
C VAL A 152 -42.87 35.28 -32.70
N GLU A 153 -42.00 35.60 -33.67
CA GLU A 153 -42.21 35.40 -35.12
C GLU A 153 -41.67 34.04 -35.61
N VAL A 154 -42.39 33.33 -36.50
CA VAL A 154 -42.04 31.95 -36.97
C VAL A 154 -42.23 31.78 -38.50
N ARG A 155 -41.35 31.01 -39.19
CA ARG A 155 -41.36 30.70 -40.65
C ARG A 155 -41.62 29.21 -40.97
N LEU A 156 -42.07 28.84 -42.19
CA LEU A 156 -42.54 27.48 -42.56
C LEU A 156 -41.85 26.86 -43.82
N ALA A 157 -41.31 25.62 -43.79
CA ALA A 157 -40.80 24.84 -44.98
C ALA A 157 -40.49 23.30 -44.76
N SER A 158 -40.25 22.51 -45.85
CA SER A 158 -40.42 21.02 -46.08
C SER A 158 -39.16 20.09 -46.20
N THR A 159 -39.39 18.76 -46.35
CA THR A 159 -38.56 17.52 -46.12
C THR A 159 -37.80 16.82 -47.28
N ASP A 160 -36.65 16.13 -47.02
CA ASP A 160 -36.20 14.86 -47.67
C ASP A 160 -35.08 14.08 -46.85
N ALA A 161 -34.83 12.81 -47.17
CA ALA A 161 -34.34 11.70 -46.30
C ALA A 161 -32.82 11.40 -46.11
N SER A 162 -32.46 11.05 -44.85
CA SER A 162 -31.30 10.25 -44.36
C SER A 162 -31.71 9.69 -42.99
N GLU A 163 -31.91 8.37 -42.82
CA GLU A 163 -32.30 7.81 -41.52
C GLU A 163 -31.08 7.39 -40.69
N THR A 164 -30.82 8.17 -39.63
CA THR A 164 -29.79 7.98 -38.60
C THR A 164 -30.06 6.77 -37.72
N GLU A 165 -29.03 6.06 -37.26
CA GLU A 165 -29.14 5.12 -36.13
C GLU A 165 -29.81 5.82 -34.93
N THR A 166 -30.67 5.11 -34.21
CA THR A 166 -31.33 5.66 -33.01
C THR A 166 -31.20 4.65 -31.90
N LEU A 167 -30.45 5.03 -30.86
CA LEU A 167 -30.29 4.27 -29.62
C LEU A 167 -31.07 5.00 -28.52
N GLY A 168 -31.93 4.26 -27.83
CA GLY A 168 -32.87 4.77 -26.85
C GLY A 168 -32.54 4.33 -25.43
N TYR A 169 -33.45 4.63 -24.53
CA TYR A 169 -33.37 4.27 -23.12
C TYR A 169 -34.56 3.38 -22.77
N ILE A 170 -34.36 2.41 -21.87
CA ILE A 170 -35.36 1.46 -21.38
C ILE A 170 -35.73 1.88 -19.95
N PRO A 171 -36.81 2.65 -19.73
CA PRO A 171 -37.11 3.22 -18.42
C PRO A 171 -37.39 2.17 -17.35
N LEU A 172 -38.04 1.06 -17.72
CA LEU A 172 -38.39 -0.02 -16.80
C LEU A 172 -37.15 -0.72 -16.23
N ALA A 173 -36.05 -0.73 -16.98
CA ALA A 173 -34.80 -1.40 -16.64
C ALA A 173 -33.72 -0.43 -16.17
N ASN A 174 -34.01 0.89 -16.15
CA ASN A 174 -33.02 1.94 -15.99
C ASN A 174 -31.78 1.74 -16.89
N ALA A 175 -32.01 1.29 -18.13
CA ALA A 175 -30.95 0.82 -19.01
C ALA A 175 -30.85 1.65 -20.29
N THR A 176 -29.65 2.11 -20.61
CA THR A 176 -29.33 2.79 -21.87
C THR A 176 -28.89 1.76 -22.91
N VAL A 177 -29.47 1.84 -24.11
CA VAL A 177 -28.98 1.06 -25.25
C VAL A 177 -27.71 1.72 -25.79
N VAL A 178 -26.63 0.96 -25.88
CA VAL A 178 -25.33 1.49 -26.36
C VAL A 178 -24.88 0.89 -27.69
N ALA A 179 -25.44 -0.24 -28.11
CA ALA A 179 -25.17 -0.83 -29.43
C ALA A 179 -26.32 -1.75 -29.90
N LEU A 180 -26.53 -1.79 -31.22
CA LEU A 180 -27.38 -2.75 -31.90
C LEU A 180 -26.63 -3.36 -33.09
N ASP A 181 -26.08 -4.56 -32.89
CA ASP A 181 -25.30 -5.28 -33.90
C ASP A 181 -26.08 -6.46 -34.49
N PHE A 182 -25.66 -6.97 -35.65
CA PHE A 182 -26.26 -8.15 -36.27
C PHE A 182 -25.24 -9.25 -36.52
N PHE A 183 -25.64 -10.51 -36.37
CA PHE A 183 -24.81 -11.68 -36.67
C PHE A 183 -25.64 -12.83 -37.22
N GLU A 184 -24.99 -13.74 -37.95
CA GLU A 184 -25.61 -14.99 -38.42
C GLU A 184 -25.54 -16.05 -37.33
N ALA A 185 -26.62 -16.82 -37.14
CA ALA A 185 -26.66 -17.90 -36.15
C ALA A 185 -27.43 -19.14 -36.64
N PRO A 186 -27.10 -20.35 -36.13
CA PRO A 186 -27.94 -21.54 -36.24
C PRO A 186 -29.25 -21.42 -35.44
N LEU A 187 -30.06 -22.49 -35.41
CA LEU A 187 -31.19 -22.60 -34.49
C LEU A 187 -30.67 -22.74 -33.04
N GLY A 188 -30.49 -21.60 -32.37
CA GLY A 188 -29.87 -21.48 -31.06
C GLY A 188 -28.82 -20.38 -31.04
N LEU A 189 -28.62 -19.73 -29.89
CA LEU A 189 -27.65 -18.64 -29.79
C LEU A 189 -26.24 -19.21 -29.53
N PRO A 190 -25.26 -18.94 -30.40
CA PRO A 190 -23.87 -19.25 -30.08
C PRO A 190 -23.42 -18.40 -28.87
N PRO A 191 -22.47 -18.90 -28.06
CA PRO A 191 -21.79 -18.12 -27.03
C PRO A 191 -21.28 -16.78 -27.58
N LEU A 192 -21.19 -15.75 -26.72
CA LEU A 192 -20.85 -14.38 -27.13
C LEU A 192 -19.53 -14.29 -27.91
N HIS A 193 -18.53 -15.08 -27.51
CA HIS A 193 -17.20 -15.10 -28.12
C HIS A 193 -17.19 -15.74 -29.52
N GLU A 194 -18.21 -16.54 -29.86
CA GLU A 194 -18.37 -17.20 -31.17
C GLU A 194 -19.13 -16.36 -32.21
N ARG A 195 -19.67 -15.20 -31.82
CA ARG A 195 -20.51 -14.36 -32.69
C ARG A 195 -19.67 -13.49 -33.62
N VAL A 196 -19.93 -13.58 -34.92
CA VAL A 196 -19.31 -12.76 -35.97
C VAL A 196 -20.30 -11.70 -36.44
N PHE A 197 -20.06 -10.44 -36.08
CA PHE A 197 -20.97 -9.33 -36.39
C PHE A 197 -20.72 -8.77 -37.80
N ARG A 198 -21.80 -8.52 -38.54
CA ARG A 198 -21.78 -8.03 -39.93
C ARG A 198 -23.03 -7.20 -40.20
N THR A 199 -22.92 -6.27 -41.13
CA THR A 199 -24.08 -5.50 -41.66
C THR A 199 -24.54 -6.00 -43.03
N THR A 200 -23.78 -6.90 -43.66
CA THR A 200 -24.12 -7.52 -44.94
C THR A 200 -24.12 -9.05 -44.80
N PHE A 201 -25.20 -9.68 -45.26
CA PHE A 201 -25.47 -11.10 -45.11
C PHE A 201 -25.71 -11.75 -46.48
N ASP A 202 -25.01 -12.84 -46.78
CA ASP A 202 -25.26 -13.58 -48.02
C ASP A 202 -26.47 -14.49 -47.86
N ARG A 203 -27.48 -14.26 -48.69
CA ARG A 203 -28.74 -15.00 -48.71
C ARG A 203 -28.53 -16.51 -48.68
N SER A 204 -27.56 -17.02 -49.43
CA SER A 204 -27.42 -18.46 -49.69
C SER A 204 -26.90 -19.24 -48.49
N VAL A 205 -26.20 -18.58 -47.57
CA VAL A 205 -25.74 -19.17 -46.30
C VAL A 205 -26.55 -18.70 -45.10
N THR A 206 -27.06 -17.48 -45.09
CA THR A 206 -27.66 -16.89 -43.89
C THR A 206 -28.93 -17.61 -43.44
N ARG A 207 -28.86 -18.23 -42.25
CA ARG A 207 -29.98 -18.86 -41.56
C ARG A 207 -30.77 -17.81 -40.78
N TYR A 208 -30.42 -17.59 -39.52
CA TYR A 208 -31.01 -16.56 -38.69
C TYR A 208 -30.11 -15.32 -38.70
N ILE A 209 -30.69 -14.17 -38.99
CA ILE A 209 -30.06 -12.89 -38.66
C ILE A 209 -30.53 -12.53 -37.26
N THR A 210 -29.59 -12.54 -36.34
CA THR A 210 -29.80 -12.30 -34.91
C THR A 210 -29.25 -10.93 -34.60
N TRP A 211 -30.08 -10.08 -34.01
CA TRP A 211 -29.60 -8.83 -33.45
C TRP A 211 -29.00 -9.08 -32.07
N GLN A 212 -28.01 -8.26 -31.68
CA GLN A 212 -27.49 -8.18 -30.34
C GLN A 212 -27.62 -6.74 -29.84
N LEU A 213 -28.38 -6.59 -28.77
CA LEU A 213 -28.59 -5.33 -28.07
C LEU A 213 -27.66 -5.28 -26.86
N ARG A 214 -26.79 -4.29 -26.76
CA ARG A 214 -25.95 -4.05 -25.58
C ARG A 214 -26.57 -2.96 -24.70
N LEU A 215 -26.64 -3.23 -23.40
CA LEU A 215 -27.26 -2.38 -22.40
C LEU A 215 -26.25 -2.01 -21.32
N VAL A 216 -26.28 -0.75 -20.88
CA VAL A 216 -25.56 -0.25 -19.70
C VAL A 216 -26.59 0.30 -18.71
N HIS A 217 -26.45 -0.03 -17.43
CA HIS A 217 -27.40 0.33 -16.37
C HIS A 217 -26.71 0.31 -14.99
N PRO A 218 -27.20 1.05 -13.98
CA PRO A 218 -26.74 0.83 -12.61
C PRO A 218 -27.09 -0.59 -12.14
N PRO A 219 -26.33 -1.14 -11.16
CA PRO A 219 -26.57 -2.48 -10.67
C PRO A 219 -27.94 -2.57 -9.98
N PRO A 220 -28.89 -3.37 -10.48
CA PRO A 220 -30.19 -3.46 -9.87
C PRO A 220 -30.11 -4.32 -8.60
N ALA A 221 -30.86 -3.94 -7.57
CA ALA A 221 -30.93 -4.65 -6.30
C ALA A 221 -31.71 -5.99 -6.37
N ALA A 222 -32.29 -6.31 -7.53
CA ALA A 222 -32.96 -7.57 -7.82
C ALA A 222 -33.11 -7.73 -9.33
N ARG A 223 -33.30 -8.96 -9.79
CA ARG A 223 -33.53 -9.28 -11.21
C ARG A 223 -34.76 -8.56 -11.80
N ILE A 224 -34.61 -7.98 -13.00
CA ILE A 224 -35.65 -7.26 -13.76
C ILE A 224 -35.94 -8.00 -15.08
N ASP A 225 -37.13 -8.60 -15.24
CA ASP A 225 -37.56 -9.23 -16.49
C ASP A 225 -38.38 -8.25 -17.37
N PHE A 226 -38.17 -8.27 -18.70
CA PHE A 226 -38.91 -7.46 -19.68
C PHE A 226 -38.98 -8.14 -21.05
N SER A 227 -39.84 -7.65 -21.97
CA SER A 227 -39.95 -8.17 -23.34
C SER A 227 -39.47 -7.14 -24.34
N ILE A 228 -38.68 -7.59 -25.32
CA ILE A 228 -38.24 -6.79 -26.46
C ILE A 228 -39.04 -7.21 -27.69
N ASP A 229 -39.87 -6.30 -28.18
CA ASP A 229 -40.62 -6.43 -29.43
C ASP A 229 -39.71 -6.02 -30.59
N THR A 230 -39.46 -6.93 -31.52
CA THR A 230 -38.65 -6.70 -32.72
C THR A 230 -39.54 -6.67 -33.94
N THR A 231 -39.41 -5.63 -34.76
CA THR A 231 -40.01 -5.58 -36.09
C THR A 231 -38.93 -5.34 -37.13
N ILE A 232 -38.84 -6.22 -38.13
CA ILE A 232 -37.90 -6.11 -39.25
C ILE A 232 -38.68 -5.62 -40.46
N TYR A 233 -38.25 -4.50 -41.04
CA TYR A 233 -38.81 -3.87 -42.23
C TYR A 233 -37.91 -4.15 -43.45
N ARG A 234 -38.51 -4.22 -44.64
CA ARG A 234 -37.80 -4.16 -45.92
C ARG A 234 -37.63 -2.69 -46.36
N SER A 235 -36.77 -2.47 -47.35
CA SER A 235 -36.53 -1.16 -47.98
C SER A 235 -37.79 -0.44 -48.51
N ASP A 236 -38.86 -1.17 -48.83
CA ASP A 236 -40.15 -0.62 -49.26
C ASP A 236 -41.08 -0.24 -48.08
N GLY A 237 -40.60 -0.37 -46.83
CA GLY A 237 -41.36 -0.13 -45.61
C GLY A 237 -42.30 -1.28 -45.20
N SER A 238 -42.36 -2.38 -45.96
CA SER A 238 -43.17 -3.55 -45.59
C SER A 238 -42.52 -4.33 -44.44
N VAL A 239 -43.35 -4.86 -43.54
CA VAL A 239 -42.87 -5.71 -42.44
C VAL A 239 -42.45 -7.09 -42.99
N ALA A 240 -41.18 -7.45 -42.80
CA ALA A 240 -40.63 -8.77 -43.09
C ALA A 240 -40.93 -9.76 -41.96
N ALA A 241 -40.78 -9.32 -40.72
CA ALA A 241 -41.03 -10.13 -39.53
C ALA A 241 -41.39 -9.24 -38.34
N SER A 242 -42.21 -9.76 -37.41
CA SER A 242 -42.45 -9.15 -36.12
C SER A 242 -42.58 -10.23 -35.06
N PHE A 243 -41.82 -10.11 -33.98
CA PHE A 243 -41.73 -11.13 -32.92
C PHE A 243 -41.29 -10.49 -31.60
N ALA A 244 -41.64 -11.13 -30.49
CA ALA A 244 -41.26 -10.68 -29.15
C ALA A 244 -40.29 -11.68 -28.51
N SER A 245 -39.35 -11.18 -27.73
CA SER A 245 -38.37 -11.99 -27.00
C SER A 245 -38.31 -11.60 -25.53
N THR A 246 -38.41 -12.58 -24.64
CA THR A 246 -38.26 -12.35 -23.20
C THR A 246 -36.79 -12.13 -22.87
N SER A 247 -36.54 -11.14 -22.01
CA SER A 247 -35.23 -10.64 -21.61
C SER A 247 -35.24 -10.38 -20.09
N TYR A 248 -34.06 -10.33 -19.47
CA TYR A 248 -33.93 -10.03 -18.04
C TYR A 248 -32.57 -9.42 -17.71
N ILE A 249 -32.45 -8.52 -16.74
CA ILE A 249 -31.18 -8.08 -16.14
C ILE A 249 -31.08 -8.68 -14.75
N ASP A 250 -29.94 -9.27 -14.38
CA ASP A 250 -29.76 -9.90 -13.07
C ASP A 250 -29.25 -8.93 -11.99
N GLU A 251 -29.38 -9.33 -10.74
CA GLU A 251 -28.89 -8.58 -9.58
C GLU A 251 -27.37 -8.32 -9.67
N GLY A 252 -26.95 -7.10 -9.35
CA GLY A 252 -25.53 -6.71 -9.31
C GLY A 252 -24.89 -6.45 -10.67
N TRP A 253 -25.57 -6.70 -11.80
CA TRP A 253 -25.00 -6.45 -13.13
C TRP A 253 -25.00 -4.96 -13.48
N THR A 254 -23.90 -4.45 -14.02
CA THR A 254 -23.77 -3.05 -14.52
C THR A 254 -23.88 -2.95 -16.05
N SER A 255 -23.77 -4.08 -16.75
CA SER A 255 -23.96 -4.17 -18.18
C SER A 255 -24.55 -5.52 -18.56
N SER A 256 -25.20 -5.60 -19.73
CA SER A 256 -25.76 -6.85 -20.20
C SER A 256 -26.04 -6.85 -21.71
N TYR A 257 -26.15 -8.04 -22.33
CA TYR A 257 -26.45 -8.17 -23.76
C TYR A 257 -27.65 -9.07 -24.02
N ARG A 258 -28.51 -8.69 -24.96
CA ARG A 258 -29.70 -9.46 -25.38
C ARG A 258 -29.61 -9.79 -26.85
N SER A 259 -30.10 -10.97 -27.20
CA SER A 259 -30.08 -11.40 -28.59
C SER A 259 -31.36 -12.12 -28.94
N SER A 260 -31.89 -11.77 -30.10
CA SER A 260 -32.97 -12.52 -30.72
C SER A 260 -32.87 -12.39 -32.23
N GLY A 261 -33.43 -13.34 -32.93
CA GLY A 261 -33.22 -13.46 -34.36
C GLY A 261 -34.43 -14.05 -35.06
N TRP A 262 -34.50 -13.74 -36.34
CA TRP A 262 -35.51 -14.28 -37.23
C TRP A 262 -34.83 -14.89 -38.44
N GLY A 263 -35.47 -15.88 -39.06
CA GLY A 263 -34.92 -16.61 -40.20
C GLY A 263 -35.37 -18.05 -40.24
N SER A 264 -34.54 -18.89 -40.85
CA SER A 264 -34.81 -20.32 -41.09
C SER A 264 -33.61 -21.15 -40.67
N ALA A 265 -33.83 -22.40 -40.28
CA ALA A 265 -32.74 -23.35 -39.99
C ALA A 265 -31.85 -23.67 -41.20
N THR A 266 -32.28 -23.29 -42.41
CA THR A 266 -31.54 -23.46 -43.66
C THR A 266 -31.32 -22.10 -44.33
N GLY A 267 -30.14 -21.90 -44.92
CA GLY A 267 -29.84 -20.71 -45.72
C GLY A 267 -30.72 -20.62 -46.98
N GLY A 268 -30.89 -19.40 -47.50
CA GLY A 268 -31.61 -19.12 -48.75
C GLY A 268 -33.02 -18.52 -48.59
N SER A 269 -33.55 -18.45 -47.37
CA SER A 269 -34.92 -17.97 -47.08
C SER A 269 -35.08 -16.45 -47.11
N TRP A 270 -33.99 -15.71 -46.96
CA TRP A 270 -34.01 -14.25 -47.02
C TRP A 270 -34.17 -13.75 -48.46
N GLN A 271 -34.87 -12.63 -48.65
CA GLN A 271 -34.90 -11.96 -49.95
C GLN A 271 -33.76 -10.96 -50.02
N PRO A 272 -33.06 -10.81 -51.15
CA PRO A 272 -32.04 -9.77 -51.26
C PRO A 272 -32.65 -8.36 -51.13
N GLY A 273 -31.95 -7.46 -50.45
CA GLY A 273 -32.35 -6.08 -50.24
C GLY A 273 -31.90 -5.51 -48.88
N ILE A 274 -32.15 -4.22 -48.68
CA ILE A 274 -31.89 -3.53 -47.42
C ILE A 274 -33.06 -3.78 -46.46
N TYR A 275 -32.72 -4.10 -45.22
CA TYR A 275 -33.62 -4.31 -44.11
C TYR A 275 -33.34 -3.33 -42.98
N ARG A 276 -34.35 -3.06 -42.15
CA ARG A 276 -34.24 -2.25 -40.93
C ARG A 276 -34.88 -3.01 -39.77
N ALA A 277 -34.13 -3.26 -38.70
CA ALA A 277 -34.68 -3.79 -37.46
C ALA A 277 -35.02 -2.62 -36.53
N GLU A 278 -36.22 -2.65 -35.97
CA GLU A 278 -36.68 -1.75 -34.91
C GLU A 278 -37.02 -2.57 -33.68
N LEU A 279 -36.43 -2.22 -32.55
CA LEU A 279 -36.64 -2.87 -31.26
C LEU A 279 -37.41 -1.90 -30.36
N ALA A 280 -38.41 -2.41 -29.65
CA ALA A 280 -39.23 -1.67 -28.72
C ALA A 280 -39.41 -2.42 -27.40
N VAL A 281 -39.58 -1.70 -26.29
CA VAL A 281 -39.94 -2.28 -24.98
C VAL A 281 -41.18 -1.57 -24.48
N GLY A 282 -42.25 -2.33 -24.22
CA GLY A 282 -43.53 -1.75 -23.78
C GLY A 282 -44.19 -0.83 -24.82
N GLY A 283 -43.88 -1.00 -26.11
CA GLY A 283 -44.39 -0.18 -27.21
C GLY A 283 -43.58 1.08 -27.53
N GLU A 284 -42.55 1.40 -26.75
CA GLU A 284 -41.64 2.52 -27.01
C GLU A 284 -40.40 2.03 -27.78
N PRO A 285 -40.01 2.67 -28.91
CA PRO A 285 -38.83 2.29 -29.67
C PRO A 285 -37.54 2.58 -28.89
N ILE A 286 -36.69 1.57 -28.75
CA ILE A 286 -35.45 1.62 -27.98
C ILE A 286 -34.19 1.46 -28.84
N ALA A 287 -34.29 0.89 -30.03
CA ALA A 287 -33.15 0.81 -30.96
C ALA A 287 -33.62 0.65 -32.41
N ARG A 288 -32.88 1.23 -33.37
CA ARG A 288 -33.06 0.96 -34.80
C ARG A 288 -31.73 0.87 -35.54
N ALA A 289 -31.55 -0.15 -36.37
CA ALA A 289 -30.37 -0.32 -37.22
C ALA A 289 -30.70 -1.08 -38.52
N GLY A 290 -29.90 -0.85 -39.56
CA GLY A 290 -30.07 -1.47 -40.88
C GLY A 290 -29.06 -2.58 -41.15
N PHE A 291 -29.46 -3.56 -41.95
CA PHE A 291 -28.56 -4.56 -42.54
C PHE A 291 -28.98 -4.87 -43.98
N GLU A 292 -28.06 -5.34 -44.79
CA GLU A 292 -28.31 -5.72 -46.17
C GLU A 292 -28.21 -7.24 -46.34
N VAL A 293 -29.18 -7.83 -47.05
CA VAL A 293 -29.05 -9.19 -47.55
C VAL A 293 -28.71 -9.13 -49.03
N VAL A 294 -27.61 -9.75 -49.42
CA VAL A 294 -27.14 -9.81 -50.81
C VAL A 294 -27.28 -11.23 -51.34
N ASP A 295 -27.34 -11.38 -52.66
CA ASP A 295 -27.25 -12.68 -53.33
C ASP A 295 -25.86 -12.75 -53.97
N GLN A 296 -24.85 -13.18 -53.20
CA GLN A 296 -23.49 -13.38 -53.67
C GLN A 296 -23.32 -14.84 -54.11
N PRO A 297 -23.31 -15.12 -55.43
CA PRO A 297 -22.94 -16.44 -55.89
C PRO A 297 -21.46 -16.68 -55.55
N VAL A 298 -21.14 -17.87 -55.04
CA VAL A 298 -19.76 -18.35 -55.02
C VAL A 298 -19.25 -18.27 -56.47
N PRO A 299 -18.13 -17.58 -56.76
CA PRO A 299 -17.69 -17.40 -58.14
C PRO A 299 -17.43 -18.76 -58.80
N ASP A 300 -18.22 -19.07 -59.83
CA ASP A 300 -18.17 -20.35 -60.57
C ASP A 300 -17.34 -20.26 -61.87
N ALA A 301 -16.66 -19.13 -62.11
CA ALA A 301 -15.81 -18.90 -63.27
C ALA A 301 -14.59 -18.03 -62.92
N GLY A 302 -13.53 -18.13 -63.72
CA GLY A 302 -12.29 -17.34 -63.55
C GLY A 302 -11.30 -17.94 -62.55
N ALA A 303 -10.32 -17.13 -62.11
CA ALA A 303 -9.20 -17.60 -61.29
C ALA A 303 -9.61 -18.18 -59.92
N PHE A 304 -10.74 -17.76 -59.36
CA PHE A 304 -11.29 -18.36 -58.14
C PHE A 304 -11.85 -19.77 -58.37
N ALA A 305 -12.42 -20.05 -59.54
CA ALA A 305 -12.94 -21.38 -59.87
C ALA A 305 -11.80 -22.41 -59.93
N GLU A 306 -10.65 -22.03 -60.49
CA GLU A 306 -9.43 -22.87 -60.47
C GLU A 306 -8.98 -23.17 -59.05
N LEU A 307 -9.04 -22.19 -58.14
CA LEU A 307 -8.73 -22.41 -56.72
C LEU A 307 -9.73 -23.38 -56.07
N ARG A 308 -11.03 -23.17 -56.31
CA ARG A 308 -12.09 -24.02 -55.77
C ARG A 308 -11.93 -25.50 -56.17
N GLU A 309 -11.49 -25.76 -57.40
CA GLU A 309 -11.22 -27.13 -57.87
C GLU A 309 -10.08 -27.83 -57.10
N THR A 310 -9.21 -27.08 -56.43
CA THR A 310 -8.14 -27.65 -55.59
C THR A 310 -8.59 -28.06 -54.19
N LEU A 311 -9.80 -27.68 -53.77
CA LEU A 311 -10.35 -27.92 -52.44
C LEU A 311 -11.24 -29.18 -52.46
N PRO A 312 -10.82 -30.30 -51.82
CA PRO A 312 -11.53 -31.58 -51.91
C PRO A 312 -12.98 -31.53 -51.42
N TRP A 313 -13.25 -30.73 -50.39
CA TRP A 313 -14.59 -30.56 -49.80
C TRP A 313 -15.48 -29.58 -50.59
N ALA A 314 -14.92 -28.83 -51.55
CA ALA A 314 -15.68 -27.89 -52.38
C ALA A 314 -16.37 -28.56 -53.60
N ALA A 315 -16.15 -29.87 -53.78
CA ALA A 315 -16.72 -30.68 -54.85
C ALA A 315 -18.10 -31.25 -54.45
N GLY A 316 -19.11 -31.06 -55.30
CA GLY A 316 -20.46 -31.58 -55.07
C GLY A 316 -21.36 -30.65 -54.24
N PRO A 317 -22.44 -31.16 -53.63
CA PRO A 317 -23.34 -30.36 -52.81
C PRO A 317 -22.63 -29.83 -51.56
N LEU A 318 -22.50 -28.51 -51.45
CA LEU A 318 -21.88 -27.84 -50.31
C LEU A 318 -22.82 -27.84 -49.11
N ASP A 319 -22.30 -28.25 -47.94
CA ASP A 319 -22.95 -27.94 -46.67
C ASP A 319 -22.78 -26.46 -46.31
N HIS A 320 -23.36 -26.05 -45.17
CA HIS A 320 -23.38 -24.64 -44.76
C HIS A 320 -21.97 -24.10 -44.51
N ASP A 321 -21.18 -24.80 -43.70
CA ASP A 321 -19.82 -24.38 -43.31
C ASP A 321 -18.90 -24.31 -44.53
N SER A 322 -18.94 -25.31 -45.41
CA SER A 322 -18.21 -25.32 -46.69
C SER A 322 -18.60 -24.12 -47.56
N ARG A 323 -19.87 -23.75 -47.59
CA ARG A 323 -20.33 -22.60 -48.37
C ARG A 323 -19.86 -21.28 -47.76
N VAL A 324 -19.94 -21.14 -46.44
CA VAL A 324 -19.42 -19.97 -45.71
C VAL A 324 -17.92 -19.81 -45.93
N ALA A 325 -17.17 -20.92 -45.87
CA ALA A 325 -15.74 -20.95 -46.14
C ALA A 325 -15.41 -20.50 -47.58
N LEU A 326 -16.17 -20.98 -48.57
CA LEU A 326 -15.99 -20.57 -49.97
C LEU A 326 -16.30 -19.09 -50.19
N LEU A 327 -17.32 -18.55 -49.51
CA LEU A 327 -17.62 -17.12 -49.58
C LEU A 327 -16.52 -16.27 -48.93
N ALA A 328 -15.97 -16.70 -47.79
CA ALA A 328 -14.84 -16.03 -47.16
C ALA A 328 -13.57 -16.10 -48.03
N LEU A 329 -13.26 -17.26 -48.62
CA LEU A 329 -12.17 -17.40 -49.59
C LEU A 329 -12.39 -16.57 -50.86
N ALA A 330 -13.63 -16.45 -51.33
CA ALA A 330 -13.98 -15.59 -52.46
C ALA A 330 -13.77 -14.12 -52.11
N GLY A 331 -14.16 -13.69 -50.91
CA GLY A 331 -13.91 -12.36 -50.39
C GLY A 331 -12.41 -12.07 -50.26
N LEU A 332 -11.62 -13.02 -49.76
CA LEU A 332 -10.16 -12.93 -49.75
C LEU A 332 -9.57 -12.82 -51.17
N HIS A 333 -10.10 -13.59 -52.13
CA HIS A 333 -9.66 -13.52 -53.53
C HIS A 333 -9.99 -12.17 -54.16
N GLU A 334 -11.15 -11.62 -53.85
CA GLU A 334 -11.60 -10.31 -54.33
C GLU A 334 -10.75 -9.18 -53.72
N ALA A 335 -10.46 -9.25 -52.42
CA ALA A 335 -9.59 -8.30 -51.74
C ALA A 335 -8.15 -8.40 -52.26
N ASP A 336 -7.61 -9.61 -52.40
CA ASP A 336 -6.30 -9.87 -52.95
C ASP A 336 -6.10 -11.34 -53.42
N PRO A 337 -5.95 -11.58 -54.73
CA PRO A 337 -5.67 -12.91 -55.25
C PRO A 337 -4.36 -13.52 -54.76
N VAL A 338 -3.39 -12.73 -54.27
CA VAL A 338 -2.15 -13.26 -53.68
C VAL A 338 -2.42 -13.82 -52.30
N LEU A 339 -3.14 -13.09 -51.45
CA LEU A 339 -3.53 -13.51 -50.09
C LEU A 339 -4.30 -14.84 -50.08
N VAL A 340 -5.33 -14.98 -50.92
CA VAL A 340 -6.09 -16.25 -50.94
C VAL A 340 -5.21 -17.44 -51.36
N ARG A 341 -4.19 -17.21 -52.20
CA ARG A 341 -3.24 -18.26 -52.62
C ARG A 341 -2.25 -18.64 -51.53
N SER A 342 -2.00 -17.78 -50.54
CA SER A 342 -1.21 -18.15 -49.36
C SER A 342 -2.04 -18.87 -48.30
N VAL A 343 -3.33 -18.53 -48.18
CA VAL A 343 -4.25 -19.12 -47.18
C VAL A 343 -4.81 -20.48 -47.63
N ALA A 344 -5.19 -20.62 -48.90
CA ALA A 344 -5.82 -21.86 -49.39
C ALA A 344 -5.00 -23.16 -49.21
N PRO A 345 -3.65 -23.12 -49.19
CA PRO A 345 -2.84 -24.30 -48.87
C PRO A 345 -2.85 -24.75 -47.40
N PHE A 346 -3.34 -23.94 -46.45
CA PHE A 346 -3.36 -24.29 -45.02
C PHE A 346 -4.11 -25.60 -44.78
N SER A 347 -3.65 -26.41 -43.83
CA SER A 347 -4.18 -27.77 -43.59
C SER A 347 -5.69 -27.74 -43.34
N TRP A 348 -6.12 -26.90 -42.39
CA TRP A 348 -7.52 -26.73 -42.01
C TRP A 348 -8.38 -26.13 -43.14
N VAL A 349 -7.81 -25.29 -44.02
CA VAL A 349 -8.53 -24.80 -45.22
C VAL A 349 -8.70 -25.92 -46.24
N ARG A 350 -7.70 -26.79 -46.42
CA ARG A 350 -7.76 -27.92 -47.37
C ARG A 350 -8.63 -29.07 -46.86
N GLU A 351 -8.69 -29.28 -45.56
CA GLU A 351 -9.47 -30.35 -44.92
C GLU A 351 -10.95 -29.97 -44.79
N GLY A 352 -11.26 -28.67 -44.73
CA GLY A 352 -12.62 -28.15 -44.61
C GLY A 352 -12.77 -27.42 -43.28
N PRO A 353 -12.72 -26.07 -43.25
CA PRO A 353 -12.73 -25.31 -42.00
C PRO A 353 -14.04 -25.50 -41.24
N GLY A 354 -13.94 -25.80 -39.94
CA GLY A 354 -15.05 -25.81 -38.99
C GLY A 354 -14.67 -25.09 -37.69
N GLY A 355 -15.62 -24.86 -36.79
CA GLY A 355 -15.33 -24.30 -35.46
C GLY A 355 -14.54 -22.99 -35.49
N HIS A 356 -13.40 -22.95 -34.80
CA HIS A 356 -12.51 -21.78 -34.72
C HIS A 356 -11.85 -21.45 -36.07
N ASP A 357 -11.47 -22.46 -36.86
CA ASP A 357 -10.86 -22.29 -38.19
C ASP A 357 -11.78 -21.52 -39.16
N LEU A 358 -13.07 -21.86 -39.17
CA LEU A 358 -14.06 -21.18 -40.01
C LEU A 358 -14.24 -19.72 -39.59
N ARG A 359 -14.24 -19.44 -38.28
CA ARG A 359 -14.37 -18.09 -37.75
C ARG A 359 -13.13 -17.25 -38.06
N ALA A 360 -11.94 -17.82 -37.88
CA ALA A 360 -10.69 -17.19 -38.24
C ALA A 360 -10.65 -16.82 -39.72
N LEU A 361 -11.09 -17.73 -40.61
CA LEU A 361 -11.23 -17.44 -42.04
C LEU A 361 -12.22 -16.31 -42.34
N GLN A 362 -13.36 -16.30 -41.65
CA GLN A 362 -14.36 -15.23 -41.76
C GLN A 362 -13.82 -13.87 -41.29
N GLN A 363 -13.02 -13.83 -40.23
CA GLN A 363 -12.43 -12.59 -39.72
C GLN A 363 -11.25 -12.13 -40.54
N LEU A 364 -10.47 -13.05 -41.11
CA LEU A 364 -9.42 -12.71 -42.06
C LEU A 364 -10.00 -12.08 -43.33
N ASP A 365 -11.14 -12.58 -43.82
CA ASP A 365 -11.90 -11.94 -44.93
C ASP A 365 -12.30 -10.51 -44.55
N LEU A 366 -12.93 -10.31 -43.39
CA LEU A 366 -13.30 -8.97 -42.91
C LEU A 366 -12.09 -8.04 -42.81
N LEU A 367 -11.00 -8.52 -42.20
CA LEU A 367 -9.76 -7.77 -42.05
C LEU A 367 -9.11 -7.46 -43.41
N ALA A 368 -9.21 -8.36 -44.40
CA ALA A 368 -8.65 -8.14 -45.73
C ALA A 368 -9.39 -7.06 -46.52
N ARG A 369 -10.71 -6.94 -46.32
CA ARG A 369 -11.55 -5.91 -46.97
C ARG A 369 -11.23 -4.50 -46.47
N GLU A 370 -10.91 -4.37 -45.19
CA GLU A 370 -10.69 -3.07 -44.55
C GLU A 370 -9.19 -2.72 -44.42
N HIS A 371 -8.36 -3.71 -44.09
CA HIS A 371 -6.94 -3.54 -43.76
C HIS A 371 -6.06 -4.65 -44.39
N LEU A 372 -6.06 -4.73 -45.72
CA LEU A 372 -5.34 -5.76 -46.51
C LEU A 372 -3.89 -5.99 -46.08
N GLY A 373 -3.15 -4.92 -45.73
CA GLY A 373 -1.76 -5.04 -45.30
C GLY A 373 -1.58 -5.84 -44.01
N VAL A 374 -2.52 -5.70 -43.07
CA VAL A 374 -2.53 -6.47 -41.82
C VAL A 374 -2.97 -7.91 -42.10
N ALA A 375 -4.02 -8.11 -42.90
CA ALA A 375 -4.49 -9.45 -43.27
C ALA A 375 -3.38 -10.28 -43.93
N ARG A 376 -2.59 -9.69 -44.84
CA ARG A 376 -1.42 -10.34 -45.46
C ARG A 376 -0.35 -10.75 -44.45
N ARG A 377 -0.13 -9.91 -43.44
CA ARG A 377 0.87 -10.15 -42.40
C ARG A 377 0.44 -11.29 -41.49
N VAL A 378 -0.78 -11.24 -40.97
CA VAL A 378 -1.33 -12.31 -40.13
C VAL A 378 -1.40 -13.63 -40.89
N ALA A 379 -1.82 -13.60 -42.17
CA ALA A 379 -1.84 -14.78 -43.03
C ALA A 379 -0.46 -15.35 -43.39
N ALA A 380 0.63 -14.72 -42.97
CA ALA A 380 1.98 -15.24 -43.16
C ALA A 380 2.54 -15.92 -41.89
N TYR A 381 1.81 -15.88 -40.77
CA TYR A 381 2.23 -16.48 -39.50
C TYR A 381 1.97 -17.98 -39.48
N GLU A 382 2.90 -18.73 -38.87
CA GLU A 382 2.93 -20.19 -38.94
C GLU A 382 1.75 -20.82 -38.19
N TRP A 383 1.37 -20.25 -37.04
CA TRP A 383 0.23 -20.70 -36.23
C TRP A 383 -1.12 -20.61 -36.98
N LEU A 384 -1.24 -19.72 -37.97
CA LEU A 384 -2.46 -19.68 -38.76
C LEU A 384 -2.52 -20.84 -39.78
N ALA A 385 -1.43 -21.57 -40.03
CA ALA A 385 -1.36 -22.62 -41.04
C ALA A 385 -1.59 -24.04 -40.50
N ASP A 386 -1.37 -24.28 -39.21
CA ASP A 386 -1.44 -25.60 -38.56
C ASP A 386 -2.75 -25.87 -37.78
N GLY A 387 -3.58 -24.84 -37.58
CA GLY A 387 -4.94 -24.93 -37.04
C GLY A 387 -5.17 -23.85 -35.99
N VAL A 388 -6.38 -23.28 -35.93
CA VAL A 388 -6.63 -22.10 -35.09
C VAL A 388 -7.25 -22.49 -33.75
N SER A 389 -6.55 -22.13 -32.67
CA SER A 389 -7.03 -22.28 -31.29
C SER A 389 -8.11 -21.24 -30.94
N GLU A 390 -8.73 -21.38 -29.76
CA GLU A 390 -9.69 -20.39 -29.28
C GLU A 390 -9.03 -19.03 -29.02
N ASP A 391 -7.85 -19.03 -28.37
CA ASP A 391 -7.12 -17.81 -28.05
C ASP A 391 -6.65 -17.07 -29.30
N GLU A 392 -6.19 -17.79 -30.32
CA GLU A 392 -5.79 -17.22 -31.62
C GLU A 392 -6.95 -16.60 -32.39
N TRP A 393 -8.09 -17.30 -32.43
CA TRP A 393 -9.32 -16.75 -33.01
C TRP A 393 -9.76 -15.47 -32.30
N LEU A 394 -9.80 -15.50 -30.97
CA LEU A 394 -10.25 -14.35 -30.17
C LEU A 394 -9.25 -13.20 -30.21
N GLY A 395 -7.95 -13.50 -30.24
CA GLY A 395 -6.88 -12.53 -30.43
C GLY A 395 -6.99 -11.84 -31.79
N LEU A 396 -7.20 -12.59 -32.87
CA LEU A 396 -7.42 -12.00 -34.21
C LEU A 396 -8.64 -11.07 -34.24
N ARG A 397 -9.72 -11.47 -33.57
CA ARG A 397 -10.93 -10.64 -33.42
C ARG A 397 -10.66 -9.38 -32.60
N ALA A 398 -9.90 -9.49 -31.51
CA ALA A 398 -9.56 -8.36 -30.65
C ALA A 398 -8.65 -7.36 -31.38
N LEU A 399 -7.62 -7.85 -32.07
CA LEU A 399 -6.74 -7.07 -32.94
C LEU A 399 -7.53 -6.28 -33.99
N ALA A 400 -8.47 -6.91 -34.69
CA ALA A 400 -9.32 -6.22 -35.65
C ALA A 400 -10.14 -5.09 -34.99
N GLY A 401 -10.61 -5.31 -33.76
CA GLY A 401 -11.31 -4.29 -32.98
C GLY A 401 -10.43 -3.13 -32.51
N VAL A 402 -9.14 -3.37 -32.25
CA VAL A 402 -8.16 -2.30 -32.01
C VAL A 402 -7.94 -1.51 -33.29
N ILE A 403 -7.65 -2.19 -34.42
CA ILE A 403 -7.37 -1.54 -35.71
C ILE A 403 -8.53 -0.64 -36.17
N ALA A 404 -9.77 -1.08 -35.97
CA ALA A 404 -10.96 -0.31 -36.34
C ALA A 404 -11.09 1.03 -35.59
N ARG A 405 -10.41 1.19 -34.45
CA ARG A 405 -10.49 2.37 -33.57
C ARG A 405 -9.18 3.16 -33.51
N GLU A 406 -8.06 2.46 -33.41
CA GLU A 406 -6.70 2.99 -33.44
C GLU A 406 -5.87 2.16 -34.44
N GLU A 407 -5.88 2.62 -35.70
CA GLU A 407 -5.25 1.91 -36.81
C GLU A 407 -3.71 1.79 -36.64
N THR A 408 -3.05 2.77 -36.03
CA THR A 408 -1.59 2.81 -35.91
C THR A 408 -1.11 1.76 -34.92
N ALA A 409 -1.70 1.73 -33.73
CA ALA A 409 -1.47 0.78 -32.65
C ALA A 409 -1.85 -0.64 -33.10
N GLY A 410 -3.01 -0.81 -33.74
CA GLY A 410 -3.43 -2.10 -34.27
C GLY A 410 -2.49 -2.66 -35.35
N ARG A 411 -1.94 -1.81 -36.23
CA ARG A 411 -0.91 -2.23 -37.20
C ARG A 411 0.42 -2.57 -36.54
N ALA A 412 0.79 -1.88 -35.46
CA ALA A 412 2.01 -2.16 -34.70
C ALA A 412 1.90 -3.52 -34.00
N LEU A 413 0.82 -3.73 -33.23
CA LEU A 413 0.49 -5.00 -32.56
C LEU A 413 0.57 -6.18 -33.52
N ALA A 414 -0.06 -6.06 -34.70
CA ALA A 414 -0.02 -7.11 -35.72
C ALA A 414 1.40 -7.49 -36.17
N GLY A 415 2.42 -6.67 -35.91
CA GLY A 415 3.82 -6.89 -36.27
C GLY A 415 4.73 -7.42 -35.16
N TYR A 416 4.25 -7.50 -33.90
CA TYR A 416 5.01 -7.93 -32.72
C TYR A 416 5.39 -9.40 -32.77
N GLU A 417 6.38 -9.80 -31.97
CA GLU A 417 6.97 -11.15 -32.06
C GLU A 417 6.00 -12.21 -31.57
N TRP A 418 5.34 -11.98 -30.42
CA TRP A 418 4.30 -12.86 -29.87
C TRP A 418 3.07 -13.03 -30.79
N MET A 419 2.83 -12.11 -31.72
CA MET A 419 1.80 -12.31 -32.75
C MET A 419 2.21 -13.34 -33.83
N ARG A 420 3.49 -13.75 -33.89
CA ARG A 420 4.02 -14.65 -34.94
C ARG A 420 4.15 -16.10 -34.52
N ASP A 421 4.40 -16.35 -33.24
CA ASP A 421 4.64 -17.67 -32.66
C ASP A 421 3.37 -18.30 -32.04
N GLY A 422 2.29 -17.53 -31.92
CA GLY A 422 0.95 -17.99 -31.56
C GLY A 422 0.38 -17.14 -30.43
N ILE A 423 -0.95 -16.99 -30.37
CA ILE A 423 -1.57 -16.12 -29.35
C ILE A 423 -1.87 -16.91 -28.09
N THR A 424 -1.24 -16.53 -26.98
CA THR A 424 -1.49 -17.10 -25.64
C THR A 424 -2.71 -16.48 -24.95
N GLU A 425 -3.14 -17.06 -23.82
CA GLU A 425 -4.25 -16.50 -23.02
C GLU A 425 -3.95 -15.06 -22.55
N ASN A 426 -2.71 -14.77 -22.18
CA ASN A 426 -2.30 -13.46 -21.68
C ASN A 426 -2.29 -12.41 -22.79
N GLU A 427 -1.74 -12.76 -23.95
CA GLU A 427 -1.73 -11.89 -25.14
C GLU A 427 -3.14 -11.62 -25.65
N ARG A 428 -4.00 -12.65 -25.70
CA ARG A 428 -5.43 -12.49 -26.02
C ARG A 428 -6.10 -11.53 -25.04
N ALA A 429 -5.81 -11.64 -23.74
CA ALA A 429 -6.36 -10.75 -22.73
C ALA A 429 -5.90 -9.30 -22.97
N VAL A 430 -4.61 -9.04 -23.17
CA VAL A 430 -4.09 -7.71 -23.48
C VAL A 430 -4.71 -7.13 -24.76
N LEU A 431 -4.85 -7.91 -25.83
CA LEU A 431 -5.55 -7.47 -27.04
C LEU A 431 -7.01 -7.08 -26.77
N THR A 432 -7.66 -7.78 -25.83
CA THR A 432 -9.03 -7.49 -25.44
C THR A 432 -9.12 -6.19 -24.66
N GLU A 433 -8.24 -5.96 -23.67
CA GLU A 433 -8.26 -4.73 -22.88
C GLU A 433 -7.87 -3.50 -23.73
N LEU A 434 -6.86 -3.64 -24.60
CA LEU A 434 -6.52 -2.57 -25.56
C LEU A 434 -7.67 -2.24 -26.52
N ARG A 435 -8.51 -3.23 -26.86
CA ARG A 435 -9.70 -3.00 -27.68
C ARG A 435 -10.76 -2.20 -26.93
N GLU A 436 -10.96 -2.47 -25.65
CA GLU A 436 -11.90 -1.71 -24.82
C GLU A 436 -11.37 -0.30 -24.57
N LEU A 437 -10.10 -0.15 -24.22
CA LEU A 437 -9.44 1.14 -24.02
C LEU A 437 -9.50 2.05 -25.26
N ALA A 438 -9.47 1.46 -26.46
CA ALA A 438 -9.59 2.20 -27.73
C ALA A 438 -10.97 2.88 -27.93
N VAL A 439 -11.97 2.57 -27.10
CA VAL A 439 -13.31 3.19 -27.15
C VAL A 439 -13.33 4.53 -26.44
N SER A 440 -12.64 4.63 -25.30
CA SER A 440 -12.81 5.71 -24.33
C SER A 440 -11.64 6.68 -24.28
N THR A 441 -10.41 6.24 -24.60
CA THR A 441 -9.20 7.04 -24.33
C THR A 441 -8.16 7.00 -25.47
N PRO A 442 -7.25 8.00 -25.55
CA PRO A 442 -6.19 8.04 -26.55
C PRO A 442 -4.94 7.22 -26.17
N PHE A 443 -4.93 6.48 -25.06
CA PHE A 443 -3.71 5.89 -24.50
C PHE A 443 -3.23 4.60 -25.19
N VAL A 444 -4.06 3.96 -26.02
CA VAL A 444 -3.72 2.71 -26.70
C VAL A 444 -2.42 2.81 -27.49
N ALA A 445 -2.20 3.92 -28.19
CA ALA A 445 -0.96 4.14 -28.95
C ALA A 445 0.28 4.26 -28.05
N GLN A 446 0.13 4.79 -26.84
CA GLN A 446 1.22 4.91 -25.86
C GLN A 446 1.54 3.55 -25.24
N ILE A 447 0.54 2.84 -24.73
CA ILE A 447 0.72 1.51 -24.12
C ILE A 447 1.32 0.54 -25.13
N THR A 448 0.78 0.47 -26.34
CA THR A 448 1.32 -0.42 -27.38
C THR A 448 2.75 -0.08 -27.78
N ALA A 449 3.24 1.12 -27.51
CA ALA A 449 4.61 1.50 -27.83
C ALA A 449 5.64 1.03 -26.79
N PHE A 450 5.22 0.56 -25.60
CA PHE A 450 6.13 0.11 -24.56
C PHE A 450 6.90 -1.17 -24.96
N PRO A 451 8.17 -1.33 -24.53
CA PRO A 451 9.00 -2.48 -24.89
C PRO A 451 8.40 -3.82 -24.47
N TRP A 452 7.90 -3.93 -23.23
CA TRP A 452 7.25 -5.13 -22.68
C TRP A 452 5.92 -5.49 -23.36
N VAL A 453 5.32 -4.59 -24.16
CA VAL A 453 4.17 -4.96 -25.01
C VAL A 453 4.62 -5.58 -26.34
N ARG A 454 5.87 -5.38 -26.75
CA ARG A 454 6.39 -5.79 -28.07
C ARG A 454 6.99 -7.19 -28.11
N ASP A 455 7.40 -7.72 -26.97
CA ASP A 455 8.15 -8.97 -26.84
C ASP A 455 7.26 -10.18 -26.55
N SER A 456 6.85 -10.43 -25.31
CA SER A 456 5.95 -11.53 -24.92
C SER A 456 5.20 -11.11 -23.67
N ILE A 457 3.88 -11.33 -23.63
CA ILE A 457 3.07 -10.82 -22.52
C ILE A 457 3.12 -11.75 -21.30
N THR A 458 3.68 -11.25 -20.21
CA THR A 458 3.66 -11.94 -18.91
C THR A 458 2.31 -11.78 -18.18
N GLU A 459 2.12 -12.52 -17.08
CA GLU A 459 0.92 -12.34 -16.26
C GLU A 459 0.87 -10.93 -15.65
N ASP A 460 2.01 -10.40 -15.20
CA ASP A 460 2.04 -9.10 -14.52
C ASP A 460 1.76 -7.93 -15.45
N GLU A 461 2.31 -7.98 -16.66
CA GLU A 461 1.99 -7.03 -17.74
C GLU A 461 0.52 -7.07 -18.14
N ARG A 462 -0.06 -8.29 -18.29
CA ARG A 462 -1.50 -8.44 -18.59
C ARG A 462 -2.35 -7.71 -17.56
N TRP A 463 -2.08 -7.94 -16.28
CA TRP A 463 -2.86 -7.31 -15.21
C TRP A 463 -2.61 -5.80 -15.13
N THR A 464 -1.41 -5.35 -15.47
CA THR A 464 -1.09 -3.93 -15.54
C THR A 464 -1.85 -3.22 -16.66
N VAL A 465 -1.94 -3.80 -17.86
CA VAL A 465 -2.79 -3.24 -18.94
C VAL A 465 -4.25 -3.16 -18.50
N ARG A 466 -4.77 -4.18 -17.82
CA ARG A 466 -6.13 -4.16 -17.29
C ARG A 466 -6.33 -3.04 -16.25
N ASN A 467 -5.42 -2.91 -15.29
CA ASN A 467 -5.53 -1.86 -14.28
C ASN A 467 -5.42 -0.46 -14.89
N LEU A 468 -4.57 -0.29 -15.91
CA LEU A 468 -4.45 0.96 -16.68
C LEU A 468 -5.72 1.26 -17.48
N GLU A 469 -6.40 0.23 -18.00
CA GLU A 469 -7.69 0.39 -18.66
C GLU A 469 -8.77 0.86 -17.69
N GLU A 470 -8.91 0.19 -16.54
CA GLU A 470 -9.85 0.59 -15.49
C GLU A 470 -9.54 2.00 -14.94
N LEU A 471 -8.26 2.34 -14.76
CA LEU A 471 -7.81 3.68 -14.32
C LEU A 471 -8.06 4.76 -15.36
N ALA A 472 -7.83 4.48 -16.64
CA ALA A 472 -8.04 5.45 -17.71
C ALA A 472 -9.53 5.78 -17.91
N ASP A 473 -10.42 4.82 -17.63
CA ASP A 473 -11.87 5.00 -17.68
C ASP A 473 -12.41 5.80 -16.49
N SER A 474 -11.80 5.66 -15.30
CA SER A 474 -12.22 6.39 -14.09
C SER A 474 -11.55 7.77 -13.97
N GLU A 475 -10.22 7.84 -14.09
CA GLU A 475 -9.37 8.99 -13.81
C GLU A 475 -8.32 9.20 -14.93
N PRO A 476 -8.72 9.74 -16.10
CA PRO A 476 -7.86 9.83 -17.27
C PRO A 476 -6.62 10.73 -17.08
N GLU A 477 -6.69 11.74 -16.22
CA GLU A 477 -5.53 12.60 -15.91
C GLU A 477 -4.44 11.83 -15.13
N LEU A 478 -4.85 11.02 -14.16
CA LEU A 478 -3.96 10.16 -13.39
C LEU A 478 -3.38 9.03 -14.25
N ALA A 479 -4.21 8.40 -15.11
CA ALA A 479 -3.70 7.42 -16.08
C ALA A 479 -2.61 8.01 -16.97
N SER A 480 -2.79 9.26 -17.44
CA SER A 480 -1.76 9.95 -18.21
C SER A 480 -0.47 10.16 -17.42
N LEU A 481 -0.56 10.48 -16.13
CA LEU A 481 0.60 10.66 -15.26
C LEU A 481 1.35 9.33 -15.06
N VAL A 482 0.62 8.24 -14.76
CA VAL A 482 1.20 6.90 -14.56
C VAL A 482 1.90 6.43 -15.83
N LEU A 483 1.27 6.56 -17.00
CA LEU A 483 1.85 6.19 -18.30
C LEU A 483 3.10 7.00 -18.68
N ASP A 484 3.36 8.10 -17.97
CA ASP A 484 4.52 8.95 -18.18
C ASP A 484 5.73 8.61 -17.31
N LEU A 485 5.57 7.73 -16.32
CA LEU A 485 6.63 7.25 -15.43
C LEU A 485 7.68 6.43 -16.17
N ALA A 486 8.91 6.43 -15.67
CA ALA A 486 10.01 5.72 -16.33
C ALA A 486 9.87 4.19 -16.19
N TRP A 487 9.55 3.74 -14.99
CA TRP A 487 9.41 2.32 -14.62
C TRP A 487 8.23 1.63 -15.34
N ILE A 488 7.10 2.31 -15.58
CA ILE A 488 6.03 1.65 -16.38
C ILE A 488 6.44 1.44 -17.86
N ARG A 489 7.47 2.14 -18.33
CA ARG A 489 7.88 2.19 -19.75
C ARG A 489 8.99 1.22 -20.11
N ASP A 490 9.60 0.49 -19.16
CA ASP A 490 10.67 -0.46 -19.44
C ASP A 490 10.19 -1.92 -19.43
N ASP A 491 10.06 -2.53 -18.26
CA ASP A 491 9.51 -3.87 -17.98
C ASP A 491 8.50 -3.75 -16.82
N VAL A 492 7.66 -4.77 -16.59
CA VAL A 492 6.68 -4.73 -15.49
C VAL A 492 6.90 -5.88 -14.53
N THR A 493 7.28 -5.53 -13.32
CA THR A 493 7.43 -6.42 -12.18
C THR A 493 6.10 -6.66 -11.45
N GLU A 494 6.11 -7.64 -10.55
CA GLU A 494 4.99 -7.86 -9.62
C GLU A 494 4.68 -6.58 -8.81
N TYR A 495 5.70 -5.86 -8.34
CA TYR A 495 5.50 -4.70 -7.46
C TYR A 495 4.81 -3.55 -8.18
N GLU A 496 5.24 -3.26 -9.41
CA GLU A 496 4.66 -2.22 -10.26
C GLU A 496 3.21 -2.56 -10.64
N ARG A 497 2.93 -3.81 -11.02
CA ARG A 497 1.54 -4.24 -11.26
C ARG A 497 0.65 -3.94 -10.06
N TRP A 498 1.11 -4.28 -8.86
CA TRP A 498 0.33 -4.07 -7.64
C TRP A 498 0.24 -2.58 -7.28
N ILE A 499 1.27 -1.78 -7.53
CA ILE A 499 1.19 -0.34 -7.24
C ILE A 499 0.16 0.34 -8.15
N VAL A 500 0.13 -0.01 -9.44
CA VAL A 500 -0.88 0.49 -10.38
C VAL A 500 -2.29 0.09 -9.93
N TRP A 501 -2.48 -1.14 -9.43
CA TRP A 501 -3.76 -1.57 -8.87
C TRP A 501 -4.18 -0.73 -7.64
N ASN A 502 -3.28 -0.49 -6.69
CA ASN A 502 -3.60 0.31 -5.50
C ASN A 502 -3.86 1.78 -5.86
N LEU A 503 -3.16 2.35 -6.85
CA LEU A 503 -3.46 3.70 -7.34
C LEU A 503 -4.84 3.78 -7.99
N PHE A 504 -5.24 2.76 -8.75
CA PHE A 504 -6.59 2.69 -9.30
C PHE A 504 -7.65 2.70 -8.20
N ASP A 505 -7.52 1.82 -7.21
CA ASP A 505 -8.48 1.70 -6.11
C ASP A 505 -8.55 2.98 -5.27
N LEU A 506 -7.38 3.57 -4.97
CA LEU A 506 -7.29 4.83 -4.25
C LEU A 506 -7.82 6.00 -5.08
N GLY A 507 -7.52 6.07 -6.38
CA GLY A 507 -7.94 7.17 -7.26
C GLY A 507 -9.46 7.28 -7.40
N VAL A 508 -10.18 6.16 -7.33
CA VAL A 508 -11.65 6.14 -7.35
C VAL A 508 -12.26 6.79 -6.10
N SER A 509 -11.57 6.74 -4.96
CA SER A 509 -12.07 7.26 -3.67
C SER A 509 -11.45 8.61 -3.29
N GLU A 510 -10.14 8.78 -3.50
CA GLU A 510 -9.30 9.90 -3.08
C GLU A 510 -8.37 10.35 -4.24
N PRO A 511 -8.90 11.01 -5.29
CA PRO A 511 -8.12 11.38 -6.48
C PRO A 511 -7.02 12.42 -6.21
N GLU A 512 -7.25 13.33 -5.26
CA GLU A 512 -6.26 14.34 -4.85
C GLU A 512 -5.07 13.70 -4.15
N LEU A 513 -5.32 12.76 -3.21
CA LEU A 513 -4.31 11.98 -2.51
C LEU A 513 -3.46 11.17 -3.48
N THR A 514 -4.12 10.49 -4.43
CA THR A 514 -3.44 9.65 -5.42
C THR A 514 -2.52 10.47 -6.34
N SER A 515 -2.97 11.66 -6.75
CA SER A 515 -2.17 12.58 -7.56
C SER A 515 -0.93 13.08 -6.82
N LEU A 516 -1.03 13.26 -5.50
CA LEU A 516 0.09 13.68 -4.66
C LEU A 516 1.10 12.56 -4.46
N ILE A 517 0.65 11.33 -4.16
CA ILE A 517 1.52 10.13 -4.09
C ILE A 517 2.31 9.97 -5.38
N ALA A 518 1.61 10.04 -6.52
CA ALA A 518 2.23 9.91 -7.82
C ALA A 518 3.21 11.04 -8.14
N SER A 519 3.29 12.12 -7.35
CA SER A 519 4.26 13.21 -7.52
C SER A 519 5.52 13.08 -6.65
N PHE A 520 5.56 12.13 -5.72
CA PHE A 520 6.71 11.97 -4.82
C PHE A 520 7.94 11.39 -5.54
N PRO A 521 9.16 11.79 -5.14
CA PRO A 521 10.39 11.33 -5.78
C PRO A 521 10.55 9.81 -5.81
N TRP A 522 10.30 9.12 -4.69
CA TRP A 522 10.34 7.66 -4.55
C TRP A 522 9.28 6.93 -5.38
N PHE A 523 8.26 7.63 -5.88
CA PHE A 523 7.28 7.03 -6.78
C PHE A 523 7.69 7.19 -8.26
N GLN A 524 8.56 8.17 -8.54
CA GLN A 524 8.94 8.58 -9.88
C GLN A 524 10.15 7.81 -10.44
N ASP A 525 10.87 7.08 -9.58
CA ASP A 525 12.06 6.32 -9.94
C ASP A 525 11.77 4.85 -10.29
N ASP A 526 11.95 3.89 -9.38
CA ASP A 526 11.70 2.45 -9.61
C ASP A 526 10.96 1.90 -8.39
N VAL A 527 10.02 0.98 -8.60
CA VAL A 527 9.08 0.59 -7.54
C VAL A 527 9.66 -0.51 -6.66
N THR A 528 9.93 -0.19 -5.41
CA THR A 528 10.41 -1.17 -4.43
C THR A 528 9.28 -1.94 -3.75
N GLU A 529 9.64 -3.03 -3.05
CA GLU A 529 8.68 -3.75 -2.19
C GLU A 529 8.07 -2.80 -1.15
N GLN A 530 8.87 -1.89 -0.57
CA GLN A 530 8.40 -1.05 0.53
C GLN A 530 7.34 -0.05 0.07
N GLU A 531 7.57 0.60 -1.06
CA GLU A 531 6.66 1.56 -1.69
C GLU A 531 5.34 0.91 -2.10
N ARG A 532 5.38 -0.27 -2.73
CA ARG A 532 4.17 -1.04 -3.05
C ARG A 532 3.32 -1.26 -1.81
N TRP A 533 3.94 -1.67 -0.70
CA TRP A 533 3.21 -1.96 0.53
C TRP A 533 2.76 -0.71 1.28
N ILE A 534 3.52 0.39 1.25
CA ILE A 534 3.08 1.63 1.91
C ILE A 534 1.86 2.21 1.18
N VAL A 535 1.85 2.20 -0.16
CA VAL A 535 0.69 2.64 -0.96
C VAL A 535 -0.52 1.75 -0.71
N ARG A 536 -0.33 0.43 -0.60
CA ARG A 536 -1.41 -0.49 -0.21
C ARG A 536 -1.97 -0.17 1.18
N ASN A 537 -1.10 0.01 2.17
CA ASN A 537 -1.53 0.29 3.54
C ASN A 537 -2.24 1.64 3.63
N LEU A 538 -1.78 2.63 2.88
CA LEU A 538 -2.40 3.94 2.77
C LEU A 538 -3.77 3.87 2.07
N ASN A 539 -3.89 3.08 1.00
CA ASN A 539 -5.17 2.85 0.33
C ASN A 539 -6.19 2.20 1.27
N ASP A 540 -5.79 1.15 1.96
CA ASP A 540 -6.65 0.52 2.96
C ASP A 540 -7.05 1.50 4.08
N LEU A 541 -6.12 2.35 4.55
CA LEU A 541 -6.40 3.35 5.58
C LEU A 541 -7.36 4.42 5.06
N ALA A 542 -7.15 4.95 3.86
CA ALA A 542 -8.00 5.96 3.23
C ALA A 542 -9.45 5.47 3.07
N SER A 543 -9.64 4.16 2.83
CA SER A 543 -10.97 3.55 2.75
C SER A 543 -11.76 3.61 4.07
N VAL A 544 -11.07 3.78 5.20
CA VAL A 544 -11.65 3.86 6.56
C VAL A 544 -11.62 5.30 7.09
N ASP A 545 -10.48 5.98 6.95
CA ASP A 545 -10.23 7.35 7.40
C ASP A 545 -9.30 8.10 6.42
N GLY A 546 -9.92 8.75 5.43
CA GLY A 546 -9.21 9.59 4.47
C GLY A 546 -8.54 10.82 5.09
N GLN A 547 -8.98 11.31 6.25
CA GLN A 547 -8.32 12.46 6.91
C GLN A 547 -6.98 12.04 7.49
N LEU A 548 -6.95 10.88 8.15
CA LEU A 548 -5.70 10.34 8.68
C LEU A 548 -4.73 9.97 7.55
N ALA A 549 -5.22 9.37 6.46
CA ALA A 549 -4.39 9.09 5.29
C ALA A 549 -3.78 10.37 4.68
N ASN A 550 -4.56 11.45 4.57
CA ASN A 550 -4.07 12.76 4.11
C ASN A 550 -3.07 13.40 5.08
N LEU A 551 -3.16 13.13 6.37
CA LEU A 551 -2.19 13.64 7.34
C LEU A 551 -0.83 12.93 7.20
N LEU A 552 -0.82 11.61 6.96
CA LEU A 552 0.41 10.83 6.85
C LEU A 552 1.31 11.28 5.69
N ILE A 553 0.71 11.59 4.54
CA ILE A 553 1.46 12.06 3.36
C ILE A 553 2.07 13.45 3.53
N ASP A 554 1.62 14.23 4.53
CA ASP A 554 2.17 15.54 4.84
C ASP A 554 3.45 15.44 5.69
N PHE A 555 3.77 14.26 6.22
CA PHE A 555 4.98 14.04 7.01
C PHE A 555 6.25 13.93 6.14
N PRO A 556 7.38 14.51 6.58
CA PRO A 556 8.62 14.52 5.80
C PRO A 556 9.09 13.12 5.39
N TRP A 557 9.08 12.16 6.31
CA TRP A 557 9.47 10.76 6.08
C TRP A 557 8.57 9.99 5.09
N PHE A 558 7.39 10.52 4.78
CA PHE A 558 6.55 9.92 3.73
C PHE A 558 6.93 10.46 2.35
N GLN A 559 7.53 11.65 2.29
CA GLN A 559 7.78 12.39 1.04
C GLN A 559 9.19 12.15 0.47
N ASP A 560 10.09 11.51 1.21
CA ASP A 560 11.48 11.29 0.83
C ASP A 560 11.74 9.93 0.18
N ASP A 561 12.17 8.90 0.91
CA ASP A 561 12.39 7.55 0.40
C ASP A 561 11.75 6.56 1.37
N VAL A 562 11.11 5.50 0.89
CA VAL A 562 10.27 4.65 1.73
C VAL A 562 11.07 3.51 2.35
N THR A 563 11.26 3.57 3.66
CA THR A 563 11.97 2.53 4.40
C THR A 563 11.06 1.39 4.86
N ALA A 564 11.68 0.28 5.26
CA ALA A 564 10.97 -0.85 5.88
C ALA A 564 10.32 -0.47 7.23
N HIS A 565 10.82 0.56 7.91
CA HIS A 565 10.28 1.03 9.19
C HIS A 565 9.00 1.83 8.98
N GLU A 566 9.00 2.78 8.05
CA GLU A 566 7.84 3.60 7.67
C GLU A 566 6.69 2.75 7.11
N ARG A 567 6.99 1.83 6.17
CA ARG A 567 5.97 0.87 5.69
C ARG A 567 5.29 0.16 6.86
N ARG A 568 6.08 -0.25 7.87
CA ARG A 568 5.57 -1.00 9.01
C ARG A 568 4.80 -0.11 9.98
N ILE A 569 5.22 1.14 10.16
CA ILE A 569 4.52 2.06 11.06
C ILE A 569 3.14 2.43 10.53
N VAL A 570 3.00 2.67 9.21
CA VAL A 570 1.70 2.91 8.58
C VAL A 570 0.77 1.70 8.74
N TRP A 571 1.30 0.47 8.61
CA TRP A 571 0.53 -0.74 8.86
C TRP A 571 0.07 -0.86 10.32
N ASN A 572 0.97 -0.60 11.28
CA ASN A 572 0.65 -0.65 12.69
C ASN A 572 -0.37 0.44 13.07
N LEU A 573 -0.23 1.64 12.52
CA LEU A 573 -1.14 2.75 12.76
C LEU A 573 -2.54 2.47 12.22
N LYS A 574 -2.65 1.89 11.02
CA LYS A 574 -3.94 1.43 10.48
C LYS A 574 -4.61 0.44 11.44
N ALA A 575 -3.86 -0.58 11.89
CA ALA A 575 -4.40 -1.57 12.83
C ALA A 575 -4.75 -0.95 14.20
N LEU A 576 -3.99 0.06 14.64
CA LEU A 576 -4.29 0.82 15.85
C LEU A 576 -5.58 1.62 15.69
N HIS A 577 -5.76 2.31 14.58
CA HIS A 577 -6.96 3.08 14.28
C HIS A 577 -8.22 2.18 14.22
N GLU A 578 -8.11 0.97 13.65
CA GLU A 578 -9.22 -0.01 13.62
C GLU A 578 -9.61 -0.50 15.03
N GLY A 579 -8.67 -0.52 15.98
CA GLY A 579 -8.90 -0.98 17.36
C GLY A 579 -9.24 0.12 18.36
N ASP A 580 -8.56 1.27 18.26
CA ASP A 580 -8.62 2.43 19.15
C ASP A 580 -8.23 3.72 18.38
N ASP A 581 -9.25 4.42 17.88
CA ASP A 581 -9.10 5.64 17.08
C ASP A 581 -8.45 6.80 17.85
N GLN A 582 -8.73 6.90 19.16
CA GLN A 582 -8.17 7.91 20.04
C GLN A 582 -6.67 7.70 20.26
N LEU A 583 -6.27 6.44 20.46
CA LEU A 583 -4.86 6.09 20.65
C LEU A 583 -4.06 6.30 19.35
N ALA A 584 -4.63 5.94 18.20
CA ALA A 584 -4.03 6.24 16.90
C ALA A 584 -3.83 7.74 16.68
N SER A 585 -4.84 8.55 17.03
CA SER A 585 -4.75 10.01 16.95
C SER A 585 -3.65 10.57 17.85
N LEU A 586 -3.54 10.06 19.08
CA LEU A 586 -2.49 10.46 20.01
C LEU A 586 -1.10 10.17 19.46
N VAL A 587 -0.88 8.97 18.90
CA VAL A 587 0.43 8.58 18.32
C VAL A 587 0.84 9.50 17.18
N VAL A 588 -0.09 9.87 16.30
CA VAL A 588 0.20 10.69 15.12
C VAL A 588 0.49 12.15 15.49
N ASP A 589 0.00 12.62 16.64
CA ASP A 589 0.28 13.94 17.19
C ASP A 589 1.66 14.04 17.90
N LEU A 590 2.39 12.92 18.05
CA LEU A 590 3.68 12.92 18.74
C LEU A 590 4.80 13.53 17.88
N PRO A 591 5.67 14.40 18.43
CA PRO A 591 6.73 15.04 17.67
C PRO A 591 7.65 14.07 16.91
N TRP A 592 8.05 12.98 17.56
CA TRP A 592 8.91 11.94 16.98
C TRP A 592 8.21 11.08 15.93
N PHE A 593 6.87 11.12 15.85
CA PHE A 593 6.15 10.43 14.77
C PHE A 593 6.16 11.29 13.49
N GLN A 594 6.33 12.60 13.63
CA GLN A 594 6.18 13.58 12.55
C GLN A 594 7.51 13.98 11.89
N ASP A 595 8.66 13.55 12.41
CA ASP A 595 9.98 13.86 11.86
C ASP A 595 10.51 12.73 10.96
N ASP A 596 11.04 11.66 11.55
CA ASP A 596 11.57 10.47 10.87
C ASP A 596 11.12 9.21 11.65
N VAL A 597 11.14 8.03 11.02
CA VAL A 597 10.67 6.79 11.65
C VAL A 597 11.83 5.81 11.82
N THR A 598 12.30 5.70 13.05
CA THR A 598 13.34 4.78 13.47
C THR A 598 12.82 3.36 13.70
N GLU A 599 13.75 2.39 13.83
CA GLU A 599 13.40 1.05 14.28
C GLU A 599 12.70 1.05 15.64
N HIS A 600 13.13 1.89 16.59
CA HIS A 600 12.59 1.86 17.94
C HIS A 600 11.15 2.36 17.97
N GLU A 601 10.84 3.43 17.26
CA GLU A 601 9.51 4.02 17.14
C GLU A 601 8.52 3.06 16.47
N ARG A 602 8.91 2.44 15.35
CA ARG A 602 8.02 1.49 14.65
C ARG A 602 7.69 0.27 15.52
N TRP A 603 8.61 -0.15 16.40
CA TRP A 603 8.38 -1.21 17.37
C TRP A 603 7.56 -0.73 18.57
N LEU A 604 7.78 0.49 19.04
CA LEU A 604 6.99 1.07 20.13
C LEU A 604 5.51 1.14 19.75
N VAL A 605 5.18 1.65 18.55
CA VAL A 605 3.80 1.67 18.04
C VAL A 605 3.22 0.26 17.93
N ARG A 606 4.03 -0.73 17.52
CA ARG A 606 3.59 -2.13 17.51
C ARG A 606 3.27 -2.65 18.91
N ASN A 607 4.13 -2.37 19.88
CA ASN A 607 3.97 -2.84 21.26
C ASN A 607 2.77 -2.16 21.93
N LEU A 608 2.53 -0.88 21.60
CA LEU A 608 1.36 -0.12 22.04
C LEU A 608 0.07 -0.68 21.45
N LEU A 609 0.06 -1.04 20.16
CA LEU A 609 -1.05 -1.75 19.52
C LEU A 609 -1.37 -3.07 20.24
N ASP A 610 -0.34 -3.87 20.52
CA ASP A 610 -0.52 -5.16 21.21
C ASP A 610 -1.03 -4.96 22.65
N LEU A 611 -0.58 -3.90 23.33
CA LEU A 611 -1.09 -3.51 24.65
C LEU A 611 -2.55 -3.08 24.57
N GLY A 612 -2.90 -2.17 23.66
CA GLY A 612 -4.24 -1.64 23.48
C GLY A 612 -5.26 -2.71 23.06
N ALA A 613 -4.85 -3.71 22.29
CA ALA A 613 -5.70 -4.85 21.93
C ALA A 613 -6.16 -5.66 23.16
N SER A 614 -5.38 -5.65 24.24
CA SER A 614 -5.73 -6.30 25.50
C SER A 614 -6.36 -5.31 26.48
N GLU A 615 -5.76 -4.11 26.60
CA GLU A 615 -6.01 -3.13 27.65
C GLU A 615 -5.92 -1.68 27.13
N PRO A 616 -7.00 -1.16 26.50
CA PRO A 616 -7.00 0.17 25.87
C PRO A 616 -6.68 1.30 26.85
N GLU A 617 -7.27 1.27 28.06
CA GLU A 617 -7.07 2.32 29.07
C GLU A 617 -5.60 2.39 29.53
N LEU A 618 -4.94 1.24 29.66
CA LEU A 618 -3.54 1.17 30.05
C LEU A 618 -2.62 1.64 28.91
N ALA A 619 -2.93 1.27 27.66
CA ALA A 619 -2.18 1.76 26.51
C ALA A 619 -2.26 3.29 26.39
N GLY A 620 -3.46 3.86 26.56
CA GLY A 620 -3.64 5.32 26.58
C GLY A 620 -2.90 6.00 27.75
N LEU A 621 -2.84 5.36 28.93
CA LEU A 621 -2.06 5.87 30.06
C LEU A 621 -0.55 5.87 29.75
N VAL A 622 -0.02 4.75 29.23
CA VAL A 622 1.40 4.63 28.87
C VAL A 622 1.79 5.67 27.82
N ALA A 623 0.96 5.85 26.80
CA ALA A 623 1.21 6.85 25.76
C ALA A 623 1.16 8.31 26.27
N SER A 624 0.61 8.53 27.47
CA SER A 624 0.56 9.85 28.10
C SER A 624 1.79 10.20 28.95
N PHE A 625 2.71 9.26 29.17
CA PHE A 625 3.90 9.51 29.99
C PHE A 625 4.91 10.41 29.26
N PRO A 626 5.69 11.25 29.99
CA PRO A 626 6.67 12.16 29.40
C PRO A 626 7.70 11.47 28.50
N TRP A 627 8.28 10.36 28.95
CA TRP A 627 9.24 9.56 28.18
C TRP A 627 8.67 8.94 26.91
N PHE A 628 7.33 8.84 26.79
CA PHE A 628 6.71 8.39 25.54
C PHE A 628 6.66 9.52 24.50
N GLN A 629 6.82 10.78 24.92
CA GLN A 629 6.59 11.97 24.10
C GLN A 629 7.88 12.66 23.64
N ASP A 630 9.03 12.39 24.24
CA ASP A 630 10.29 13.13 24.04
C ASP A 630 11.31 12.42 23.13
N GLY A 631 10.92 11.29 22.55
CA GLY A 631 11.71 10.44 21.66
C GLY A 631 11.45 8.98 22.01
N VAL A 632 12.05 8.04 21.28
CA VAL A 632 11.97 6.62 21.65
C VAL A 632 13.36 6.00 21.75
N THR A 633 13.72 5.61 22.96
CA THR A 633 14.95 4.86 23.24
C THR A 633 14.72 3.36 23.09
N GLU A 634 15.82 2.62 22.98
CA GLU A 634 15.74 1.16 23.06
C GLU A 634 15.09 0.71 24.39
N SER A 635 15.43 1.40 25.49
CA SER A 635 14.94 1.06 26.82
C SER A 635 13.42 1.12 26.90
N GLU A 636 12.83 2.19 26.38
CA GLU A 636 11.39 2.42 26.35
C GLU A 636 10.66 1.39 25.48
N ARG A 637 11.15 1.10 24.25
CA ARG A 637 10.48 0.11 23.38
C ARG A 637 10.38 -1.25 24.05
N TRP A 638 11.43 -1.69 24.74
CA TRP A 638 11.48 -3.00 25.39
C TRP A 638 10.67 -2.99 26.68
N THR A 639 10.64 -1.87 27.40
CA THR A 639 9.79 -1.70 28.57
C THR A 639 8.32 -1.85 28.20
N VAL A 640 7.83 -1.19 27.14
CA VAL A 640 6.46 -1.39 26.66
C VAL A 640 6.23 -2.84 26.21
N ARG A 641 7.16 -3.45 25.48
CA ARG A 641 7.06 -4.87 25.10
C ARG A 641 6.89 -5.79 26.31
N ASN A 642 7.72 -5.59 27.34
CA ASN A 642 7.67 -6.41 28.55
C ASN A 642 6.40 -6.14 29.36
N LEU A 643 5.93 -4.90 29.40
CA LEU A 643 4.66 -4.52 30.02
C LEU A 643 3.48 -5.20 29.32
N THR A 644 3.45 -5.20 27.98
CA THR A 644 2.43 -5.92 27.19
C THR A 644 2.41 -7.41 27.50
N ASP A 645 3.59 -8.04 27.58
CA ASP A 645 3.68 -9.46 27.93
C ASP A 645 3.31 -9.76 29.39
N LEU A 646 3.42 -8.78 30.29
CA LEU A 646 2.95 -8.87 31.66
C LEU A 646 1.42 -8.74 31.72
N ALA A 647 0.84 -7.81 30.95
CA ALA A 647 -0.60 -7.55 30.88
C ALA A 647 -1.39 -8.79 30.47
N LEU A 648 -0.83 -9.59 29.54
CA LEU A 648 -1.43 -10.86 29.09
C LEU A 648 -1.60 -11.91 30.20
N VAL A 649 -0.89 -11.76 31.33
CA VAL A 649 -0.89 -12.74 32.42
C VAL A 649 -1.44 -12.16 33.72
N ASP A 650 -1.03 -10.95 34.08
CA ASP A 650 -1.46 -10.27 35.31
C ASP A 650 -1.67 -8.76 35.07
N LEU A 651 -2.92 -8.42 34.77
CA LEU A 651 -3.35 -7.05 34.56
C LEU A 651 -3.18 -6.17 35.81
N GLN A 652 -3.43 -6.72 37.00
CA GLN A 652 -3.41 -5.94 38.24
C GLN A 652 -1.97 -5.53 38.56
N LEU A 653 -1.02 -6.45 38.41
CA LEU A 653 0.40 -6.14 38.57
C LEU A 653 0.86 -5.15 37.49
N THR A 654 0.44 -5.33 36.24
CA THR A 654 0.80 -4.43 35.15
C THR A 654 0.32 -2.99 35.42
N GLY A 655 -0.93 -2.81 35.85
CA GLY A 655 -1.46 -1.51 36.23
C GLY A 655 -0.73 -0.89 37.44
N ARG A 656 -0.19 -1.71 38.35
CA ARG A 656 0.68 -1.24 39.43
C ARG A 656 2.05 -0.79 38.93
N VAL A 657 2.67 -1.54 38.03
CA VAL A 657 3.94 -1.18 37.42
C VAL A 657 3.83 0.18 36.74
N ALA A 658 2.79 0.38 35.93
CA ALA A 658 2.49 1.68 35.31
C ALA A 658 2.15 2.79 36.32
N GLY A 659 1.79 2.43 37.56
CA GLY A 659 1.49 3.34 38.65
C GLY A 659 2.71 3.80 39.45
N PHE A 660 3.87 3.16 39.29
CA PHE A 660 5.08 3.54 40.02
C PHE A 660 5.69 4.83 39.44
N ARG A 661 6.28 5.64 40.31
CA ARG A 661 6.87 6.93 39.90
C ARG A 661 8.04 6.77 38.94
N TRP A 662 8.90 5.80 39.20
CA TRP A 662 10.06 5.45 38.36
C TRP A 662 9.66 4.91 36.98
N PHE A 663 8.39 4.50 36.80
CA PHE A 663 7.88 4.11 35.49
C PHE A 663 7.31 5.31 34.72
N GLN A 664 7.01 6.42 35.41
CA GLN A 664 6.28 7.57 34.87
C GLN A 664 7.18 8.74 34.49
N ASP A 665 8.48 8.71 34.83
CA ASP A 665 9.44 9.78 34.56
C ASP A 665 10.26 9.52 33.30
N ASP A 666 11.39 8.85 33.41
CA ASP A 666 12.29 8.47 32.30
C ASP A 666 12.66 7.00 32.49
N ILE A 667 12.76 6.22 31.42
CA ILE A 667 12.99 4.77 31.52
C ILE A 667 14.46 4.47 31.35
N THR A 668 15.11 4.23 32.48
CA THR A 668 16.49 3.75 32.54
C THR A 668 16.59 2.28 32.14
N GLU A 669 17.82 1.85 31.83
CA GLU A 669 18.10 0.44 31.56
C GLU A 669 17.75 -0.47 32.75
N ASP A 670 18.02 -0.03 33.98
CA ASP A 670 17.72 -0.77 35.21
C ASP A 670 16.21 -0.99 35.41
N GLU A 671 15.40 0.02 35.08
CA GLU A 671 13.94 -0.06 35.12
C GLU A 671 13.42 -1.00 34.03
N ARG A 672 13.97 -0.91 32.80
CA ARG A 672 13.70 -1.89 31.73
C ARG A 672 13.94 -3.33 32.22
N TRP A 673 15.12 -3.58 32.80
CA TRP A 673 15.50 -4.91 33.30
C TRP A 673 14.63 -5.36 34.47
N THR A 674 14.16 -4.44 35.29
CA THR A 674 13.21 -4.74 36.37
C THR A 674 11.87 -5.19 35.80
N VAL A 675 11.30 -4.49 34.82
CA VAL A 675 10.04 -4.89 34.16
C VAL A 675 10.20 -6.23 33.45
N TRP A 676 11.34 -6.45 32.76
CA TRP A 676 11.69 -7.75 32.20
C TRP A 676 11.78 -8.85 33.26
N SER A 677 12.38 -8.55 34.40
CA SER A 677 12.48 -9.46 35.52
C SER A 677 11.10 -9.85 35.99
N LEU A 678 10.21 -8.91 36.34
CA LEU A 678 8.84 -9.19 36.78
C LEU A 678 8.08 -10.10 35.80
N ARG A 679 8.24 -9.87 34.50
CA ARG A 679 7.69 -10.75 33.45
C ARG A 679 8.25 -12.18 33.54
N ALA A 680 9.53 -12.38 33.82
CA ALA A 680 10.18 -13.68 33.78
C ALA A 680 9.67 -14.67 34.84
N TRP A 681 9.19 -14.19 35.99
CA TRP A 681 8.73 -15.03 37.10
C TRP A 681 7.23 -14.89 37.40
N ARG A 682 6.49 -14.30 36.46
CA ARG A 682 5.03 -14.10 36.52
C ARG A 682 4.24 -15.36 36.89
N ASP A 683 4.61 -16.54 36.40
CA ASP A 683 3.84 -17.78 36.62
C ASP A 683 4.05 -18.38 38.03
N GLN A 684 5.09 -17.95 38.74
CA GLN A 684 5.54 -18.59 39.99
C GLN A 684 5.30 -17.72 41.23
N ALA A 685 4.93 -16.45 41.07
CA ALA A 685 4.88 -15.48 42.16
C ALA A 685 3.70 -14.51 42.13
N VAL A 686 2.65 -14.78 41.35
CA VAL A 686 1.46 -13.91 41.22
C VAL A 686 0.96 -13.41 42.59
N ASP A 687 0.90 -14.31 43.57
CA ASP A 687 0.35 -14.00 44.90
C ASP A 687 1.25 -13.09 45.76
N VAL A 688 2.55 -13.01 45.47
CA VAL A 688 3.56 -12.28 46.29
C VAL A 688 4.08 -11.02 45.57
N LEU A 689 3.99 -10.96 44.24
CA LEU A 689 4.38 -9.76 43.48
C LEU A 689 3.61 -8.52 43.94
N GLY A 690 2.34 -8.70 44.29
CA GLY A 690 1.48 -7.68 44.86
C GLY A 690 1.88 -7.19 46.27
N THR A 691 2.84 -7.81 46.94
CA THR A 691 3.29 -7.38 48.28
C THR A 691 4.72 -6.85 48.28
N MET A 692 5.41 -6.83 47.14
CA MET A 692 6.80 -6.35 47.05
C MET A 692 6.88 -4.84 47.20
N LEU A 693 7.25 -4.40 48.41
CA LEU A 693 7.29 -2.98 48.79
C LEU A 693 8.49 -2.25 48.17
N PHE A 694 9.59 -2.95 47.88
CA PHE A 694 10.77 -2.33 47.26
C PHE A 694 10.49 -1.77 45.85
N LEU A 695 9.45 -2.29 45.16
CA LEU A 695 9.04 -1.78 43.85
C LEU A 695 8.45 -0.36 43.91
N ASP A 696 8.08 0.16 45.09
CA ASP A 696 7.51 1.51 45.21
C ASP A 696 8.56 2.62 44.99
N THR A 697 9.84 2.34 45.26
CA THR A 697 10.96 3.32 45.16
C THR A 697 12.12 2.86 44.29
N LEU A 698 12.13 1.59 43.86
CA LEU A 698 13.13 0.91 43.03
C LEU A 698 14.56 1.47 43.18
N SER A 699 15.19 1.15 44.31
CA SER A 699 16.60 1.45 44.50
C SER A 699 17.50 0.56 43.63
N PRO A 700 18.79 0.91 43.48
CA PRO A 700 19.77 0.03 42.87
C PRO A 700 19.85 -1.39 43.50
N SER A 701 19.70 -1.52 44.83
CA SER A 701 19.64 -2.84 45.47
C SER A 701 18.33 -3.57 45.15
N GLY A 702 17.22 -2.84 44.98
CA GLY A 702 15.96 -3.36 44.47
C GLY A 702 16.07 -3.94 43.05
N VAL A 703 16.78 -3.26 42.14
CA VAL A 703 17.05 -3.76 40.78
C VAL A 703 17.87 -5.06 40.84
N ALA A 704 18.92 -5.09 41.65
CA ALA A 704 19.74 -6.28 41.86
C ALA A 704 18.94 -7.44 42.48
N ALA A 705 18.01 -7.15 43.40
CA ALA A 705 17.10 -8.12 43.98
C ALA A 705 16.12 -8.69 42.95
N ALA A 706 15.50 -7.84 42.13
CA ALA A 706 14.60 -8.27 41.05
C ALA A 706 15.33 -9.18 40.04
N THR A 707 16.58 -8.83 39.71
CA THR A 707 17.44 -9.64 38.83
C THR A 707 17.78 -10.99 39.46
N ALA A 708 18.17 -11.02 40.74
CA ALA A 708 18.48 -12.27 41.45
C ALA A 708 17.26 -13.21 41.53
N LEU A 709 16.07 -12.65 41.77
CA LEU A 709 14.82 -13.40 41.79
C LEU A 709 14.45 -13.94 40.40
N SER A 710 14.65 -13.14 39.35
CA SER A 710 14.47 -13.58 37.96
C SER A 710 15.40 -14.74 37.61
N ASP A 711 16.69 -14.65 37.98
CA ASP A 711 17.66 -15.72 37.76
C ASP A 711 17.30 -17.00 38.53
N LEU A 712 16.88 -16.87 39.79
CA LEU A 712 16.36 -17.98 40.58
C LEU A 712 15.14 -18.61 39.88
N SER A 713 14.16 -17.83 39.47
CA SER A 713 12.94 -18.37 38.87
C SER A 713 13.19 -19.09 37.54
N ARG A 714 14.07 -18.54 36.71
CA ARG A 714 14.40 -19.12 35.39
C ARG A 714 15.32 -20.33 35.46
N ARG A 715 16.36 -20.27 36.30
CA ARG A 715 17.43 -21.29 36.32
C ARG A 715 17.29 -22.27 37.47
N PHE A 716 16.66 -21.86 38.57
CA PHE A 716 16.59 -22.60 39.83
C PHE A 716 15.20 -22.50 40.51
N PRO A 717 14.11 -23.00 39.88
CA PRO A 717 12.74 -22.79 40.39
C PRO A 717 12.51 -23.27 41.84
N GLU A 718 13.24 -24.29 42.28
CA GLU A 718 13.21 -24.76 43.67
C GLU A 718 13.81 -23.72 44.63
N GLY A 719 14.90 -23.06 44.24
CA GLY A 719 15.49 -21.97 45.01
C GLY A 719 14.58 -20.77 45.08
N PHE A 720 13.94 -20.43 43.96
CA PHE A 720 12.94 -19.38 43.89
C PHE A 720 11.76 -19.64 44.85
N SER A 721 11.19 -20.85 44.79
CA SER A 721 10.11 -21.28 45.68
C SER A 721 10.54 -21.30 47.16
N ARG A 722 11.80 -21.64 47.43
CA ARG A 722 12.37 -21.64 48.79
C ARG A 722 12.48 -20.22 49.35
N VAL A 723 12.90 -19.26 48.53
CA VAL A 723 12.98 -17.84 48.94
C VAL A 723 11.59 -17.29 49.22
N LEU A 724 10.66 -17.40 48.26
CA LEU A 724 9.30 -16.84 48.43
C LEU A 724 8.46 -17.58 49.47
N GLY A 725 8.76 -18.84 49.77
CA GLY A 725 8.11 -19.60 50.84
C GLY A 725 8.68 -19.34 52.23
N ASN A 726 9.71 -18.50 52.37
CA ASN A 726 10.31 -18.20 53.66
C ASN A 726 9.43 -17.21 54.46
N PRO A 727 9.12 -17.49 55.74
CA PRO A 727 8.28 -16.61 56.56
C PRO A 727 8.79 -15.18 56.73
N ALA A 728 10.09 -14.94 56.53
CA ALA A 728 10.69 -13.61 56.63
C ALA A 728 10.27 -12.67 55.49
N VAL A 729 9.85 -13.22 54.34
CA VAL A 729 9.42 -12.43 53.17
C VAL A 729 7.97 -12.73 52.77
N GLU A 730 7.20 -13.36 53.66
CA GLU A 730 5.79 -13.73 53.41
C GLU A 730 4.90 -12.50 53.25
N ASP A 731 5.24 -11.38 53.91
CA ASP A 731 4.58 -10.09 53.76
C ASP A 731 5.13 -9.25 52.59
N GLY A 732 5.97 -9.86 51.75
CA GLY A 732 6.66 -9.23 50.63
C GLY A 732 8.06 -8.77 50.99
N ILE A 733 8.85 -8.47 49.97
CA ILE A 733 10.24 -8.02 50.13
C ILE A 733 10.24 -6.50 50.32
N THR A 734 10.82 -6.07 51.43
CA THR A 734 11.02 -4.66 51.78
C THR A 734 12.32 -4.11 51.20
N GLU A 735 12.46 -2.79 51.18
CA GLU A 735 13.69 -2.12 50.73
C GLU A 735 14.94 -2.58 51.51
N ASP A 736 14.82 -2.71 52.83
CA ASP A 736 15.91 -3.14 53.73
C ASP A 736 16.38 -4.58 53.47
N GLU A 737 15.56 -5.41 52.81
CA GLU A 737 15.87 -6.80 52.48
C GLU A 737 16.49 -6.96 51.09
N THR A 738 16.39 -5.96 50.22
CA THR A 738 16.82 -6.04 48.81
C THR A 738 18.30 -6.39 48.68
N ALA A 739 19.17 -5.79 49.50
CA ALA A 739 20.59 -6.09 49.50
C ALA A 739 20.87 -7.58 49.79
N VAL A 740 20.17 -8.16 50.76
CA VAL A 740 20.28 -9.59 51.07
C VAL A 740 19.72 -10.45 49.94
N VAL A 741 18.52 -10.12 49.45
CA VAL A 741 17.85 -10.87 48.38
C VAL A 741 18.68 -10.89 47.10
N SER A 742 19.37 -9.79 46.77
CA SER A 742 20.27 -9.68 45.62
C SER A 742 21.37 -10.75 45.61
N THR A 743 21.72 -11.31 46.78
CA THR A 743 22.75 -12.34 46.91
C THR A 743 22.27 -13.77 46.67
N LEU A 744 20.97 -14.01 46.77
CA LEU A 744 20.45 -15.37 46.97
C LEU A 744 20.59 -16.27 45.75
N SER A 745 20.65 -15.71 44.53
CA SER A 745 20.91 -16.48 43.31
C SER A 745 22.32 -17.11 43.30
N GLY A 746 23.35 -16.36 43.70
CA GLY A 746 24.72 -16.87 43.81
C GLY A 746 24.88 -17.84 44.98
N VAL A 747 24.24 -17.53 46.11
CA VAL A 747 24.19 -18.40 47.29
C VAL A 747 23.54 -19.74 46.97
N TYR A 748 22.40 -19.77 46.26
CA TYR A 748 21.74 -21.03 45.91
C TYR A 748 22.65 -21.95 45.09
N GLN A 749 23.47 -21.38 44.19
CA GLN A 749 24.37 -22.14 43.32
C GLN A 749 25.55 -22.79 44.07
N THR A 750 25.99 -22.19 45.16
CA THR A 750 27.22 -22.61 45.87
C THR A 750 26.95 -23.22 47.23
N ASN A 751 26.03 -22.63 47.99
CA ASN A 751 25.69 -23.03 49.35
C ASN A 751 24.22 -22.68 49.67
N PRO A 752 23.25 -23.46 49.15
CA PRO A 752 21.83 -23.17 49.31
C PRO A 752 21.34 -23.24 50.77
N ASP A 753 22.10 -23.86 51.68
CA ASP A 753 21.76 -23.92 53.11
C ASP A 753 21.91 -22.57 53.82
N LEU A 754 22.64 -21.62 53.23
CA LEU A 754 22.77 -20.27 53.77
C LEU A 754 21.51 -19.42 53.61
N ILE A 755 20.60 -19.76 52.70
CA ILE A 755 19.41 -18.94 52.40
C ILE A 755 18.59 -18.63 53.65
N GLU A 756 18.29 -19.64 54.48
CA GLU A 756 17.53 -19.45 55.73
C GLU A 756 18.27 -18.58 56.75
N THR A 757 19.60 -18.60 56.71
CA THR A 757 20.43 -17.80 57.61
C THR A 757 20.48 -16.34 57.15
N LEU A 758 20.56 -16.12 55.84
CA LEU A 758 20.63 -14.80 55.24
C LEU A 758 19.27 -14.08 55.31
N LEU A 759 18.16 -14.80 55.15
CA LEU A 759 16.82 -14.24 55.29
C LEU A 759 16.41 -13.98 56.75
N ASP A 760 17.20 -14.40 57.74
CA ASP A 760 16.93 -14.09 59.16
C ASP A 760 17.64 -12.79 59.56
N PRO A 761 16.93 -11.65 59.71
CA PRO A 761 17.53 -10.37 60.03
C PRO A 761 18.22 -10.35 61.40
N ALA A 762 17.90 -11.30 62.31
CA ALA A 762 18.61 -11.42 63.59
C ALA A 762 20.00 -12.06 63.45
N ARG A 763 20.30 -12.67 62.29
CA ARG A 763 21.55 -13.40 62.01
C ARG A 763 22.43 -12.72 60.98
N VAL A 764 21.93 -11.70 60.29
CA VAL A 764 22.67 -10.90 59.32
C VAL A 764 23.12 -9.58 59.93
N LEU A 765 24.36 -9.21 59.63
CA LEU A 765 24.96 -7.91 59.92
C LEU A 765 25.17 -7.19 58.59
N LEU A 766 24.49 -6.06 58.43
CA LEU A 766 24.65 -5.15 57.31
C LEU A 766 25.56 -3.98 57.71
N GLU A 767 26.54 -3.68 56.88
CA GLU A 767 27.36 -2.48 56.97
C GLU A 767 27.26 -1.74 55.64
N GLU A 768 26.76 -0.50 55.67
CA GLU A 768 26.52 0.30 54.48
C GLU A 768 27.37 1.56 54.48
N ARG A 769 27.85 1.96 53.31
CA ARG A 769 28.62 3.19 53.12
C ARG A 769 28.37 3.75 51.72
N THR A 770 28.06 5.04 51.63
CA THR A 770 28.15 5.78 50.37
C THR A 770 29.59 6.21 50.16
N LEU A 771 30.14 5.87 49.01
CA LEU A 771 31.47 6.23 48.54
C LEU A 771 31.37 7.40 47.56
N GLU A 772 32.34 8.31 47.61
CA GLU A 772 32.54 9.35 46.60
C GLU A 772 33.65 8.87 45.66
N LEU A 773 33.27 8.45 44.47
CA LEU A 773 34.18 7.96 43.44
C LEU A 773 34.60 9.10 42.49
N PRO A 774 35.84 9.09 41.97
CA PRO A 774 36.42 10.21 41.21
C PRO A 774 35.68 10.60 39.92
N VAL A 775 34.98 9.66 39.28
CA VAL A 775 34.27 9.79 38.01
C VAL A 775 32.77 9.56 38.18
N SER A 776 32.34 8.48 38.85
CA SER A 776 30.89 8.18 39.00
C SER A 776 30.14 9.10 39.95
N GLY A 777 30.85 9.78 40.85
CA GLY A 777 30.24 10.46 42.00
C GLY A 777 29.85 9.46 43.09
N GLU A 778 28.60 9.51 43.57
CA GLU A 778 28.14 8.67 44.67
C GLU A 778 27.90 7.20 44.24
N ALA A 779 28.49 6.25 44.97
CA ALA A 779 28.21 4.82 44.85
C ALA A 779 27.90 4.21 46.23
N HIS A 780 26.89 3.36 46.31
CA HIS A 780 26.47 2.72 47.55
C HIS A 780 27.09 1.32 47.69
N VAL A 781 27.73 1.07 48.82
CA VAL A 781 28.33 -0.24 49.14
C VAL A 781 27.61 -0.84 50.33
N THR A 782 27.16 -2.08 50.16
CA THR A 782 26.56 -2.88 51.25
C THR A 782 27.39 -4.12 51.49
N VAL A 783 27.84 -4.31 52.72
CA VAL A 783 28.57 -5.51 53.15
C VAL A 783 27.70 -6.36 54.07
N ILE A 784 27.54 -7.63 53.70
CA ILE A 784 26.66 -8.61 54.32
C ILE A 784 27.49 -9.72 54.98
N ARG A 785 27.20 -10.00 56.24
CA ARG A 785 27.91 -11.00 57.05
C ARG A 785 26.98 -11.71 58.01
N THR A 786 27.27 -12.95 58.39
CA THR A 786 26.58 -13.67 59.50
C THR A 786 27.35 -13.61 60.81
N LYS A 787 28.59 -13.11 60.78
CA LYS A 787 29.47 -12.91 61.94
C LYS A 787 30.18 -11.56 61.84
N ALA A 788 30.65 -11.06 62.98
CA ALA A 788 31.42 -9.82 63.01
C ALA A 788 32.72 -9.96 62.18
N GLY A 789 32.87 -9.07 61.21
CA GLY A 789 34.01 -8.99 60.30
C GLY A 789 35.20 -8.21 60.85
N ALA A 790 36.22 -8.01 60.01
CA ALA A 790 37.30 -7.09 60.30
C ALA A 790 36.86 -5.66 59.99
N GLY A 791 36.94 -4.76 60.98
CA GLY A 791 36.55 -3.36 60.80
C GLY A 791 37.35 -2.56 59.76
N ARG A 792 38.38 -3.16 59.12
CA ARG A 792 39.16 -2.55 58.03
C ARG A 792 38.60 -2.86 56.64
N THR A 793 37.66 -3.79 56.51
CA THR A 793 37.28 -4.36 55.20
C THR A 793 36.51 -3.38 54.34
N MET A 794 35.61 -2.59 54.93
CA MET A 794 34.94 -1.51 54.20
C MET A 794 35.94 -0.48 53.66
N ASP A 795 36.98 -0.13 54.44
CA ASP A 795 38.04 0.77 53.97
C ASP A 795 38.83 0.16 52.80
N LEU A 796 39.02 -1.16 52.78
CA LEU A 796 39.65 -1.86 51.64
C LEU A 796 38.76 -1.86 50.40
N ILE A 797 37.44 -1.97 50.56
CA ILE A 797 36.50 -1.91 49.43
C ILE A 797 36.48 -0.49 48.85
N GLU A 798 36.45 0.53 49.71
CA GLU A 798 36.54 1.94 49.32
C GLU A 798 37.84 2.24 48.58
N ASP A 799 38.99 1.85 49.15
CA ASP A 799 40.30 1.99 48.50
C ASP A 799 40.33 1.30 47.13
N ALA A 800 39.73 0.10 47.00
CA ALA A 800 39.67 -0.66 45.75
C ALA A 800 38.80 0.01 44.70
N ALA A 801 37.60 0.50 45.08
CA ALA A 801 36.67 1.17 44.17
C ALA A 801 37.27 2.47 43.62
N VAL A 802 37.84 3.29 44.50
CA VAL A 802 38.50 4.55 44.10
C VAL A 802 39.69 4.26 43.18
N ALA A 803 40.53 3.28 43.53
CA ALA A 803 41.70 2.97 42.72
C ALA A 803 41.36 2.36 41.35
N LEU A 804 40.30 1.55 41.26
CA LEU A 804 39.85 1.00 39.98
C LEU A 804 39.27 2.08 39.08
N GLU A 805 38.44 2.96 39.60
CA GLU A 805 37.82 4.02 38.80
C GLU A 805 38.87 5.05 38.33
N ASP A 806 39.80 5.45 39.19
CA ASP A 806 40.92 6.32 38.83
C ASP A 806 41.81 5.69 37.74
N LEU A 807 41.98 4.36 37.78
CA LEU A 807 42.79 3.63 36.81
C LEU A 807 42.08 3.42 35.47
N MET A 808 40.78 3.13 35.50
CA MET A 808 39.97 2.92 34.31
C MET A 808 39.67 4.23 33.58
N GLY A 809 39.60 5.35 34.33
CA GLY A 809 39.22 6.64 33.77
C GLY A 809 37.75 6.73 33.35
N GLU A 810 36.96 5.70 33.69
CA GLU A 810 35.57 5.50 33.31
C GLU A 810 34.70 5.31 34.56
N PRO A 811 33.41 5.69 34.54
CA PRO A 811 32.51 5.47 35.67
C PRO A 811 32.38 3.97 36.02
N LEU A 812 32.37 3.64 37.31
CA LEU A 812 31.97 2.33 37.79
C LEU A 812 30.58 1.94 37.24
N PRO A 813 30.43 0.79 36.55
CA PRO A 813 29.20 0.46 35.83
C PRO A 813 27.97 0.23 36.72
N SER A 814 28.16 0.07 38.04
CA SER A 814 27.07 -0.05 38.99
C SER A 814 27.20 0.97 40.11
N ARG A 815 26.11 1.70 40.38
CA ARG A 815 26.01 2.59 41.54
C ARG A 815 25.76 1.86 42.86
N GLN A 816 25.54 0.55 42.82
CA GLN A 816 25.40 -0.30 44.01
C GLN A 816 26.32 -1.51 43.93
N VAL A 817 27.12 -1.69 44.97
CA VAL A 817 28.03 -2.83 45.09
C VAL A 817 27.76 -3.58 46.39
N THR A 818 27.28 -4.81 46.25
CA THR A 818 26.97 -5.67 47.38
C THR A 818 28.06 -6.71 47.57
N PHE A 819 28.65 -6.78 48.76
CA PHE A 819 29.62 -7.81 49.14
C PHE A 819 29.01 -8.77 50.16
N LEU A 820 29.10 -10.07 49.92
CA LEU A 820 28.71 -11.14 50.83
C LEU A 820 29.96 -11.88 51.32
N PHE A 821 30.28 -11.77 52.62
CA PHE A 821 31.41 -12.49 53.22
C PHE A 821 30.97 -13.79 53.90
N GLU A 822 30.65 -14.79 53.08
CA GLU A 822 30.17 -16.11 53.52
C GLU A 822 30.75 -17.24 52.67
N ASP A 823 30.55 -18.49 53.10
CA ASP A 823 30.92 -19.70 52.35
C ASP A 823 30.00 -19.91 51.13
N ALA A 824 29.88 -18.89 50.28
CA ALA A 824 29.02 -18.81 49.08
C ALA A 824 29.86 -18.58 47.81
N VAL A 825 31.03 -19.22 47.75
CA VAL A 825 31.95 -19.23 46.60
C VAL A 825 32.32 -20.66 46.23
N LEU A 826 32.84 -20.86 45.03
CA LEU A 826 33.34 -22.17 44.60
C LEU A 826 34.59 -22.57 45.41
N PRO A 827 34.79 -23.86 45.79
CA PRO A 827 35.83 -24.30 46.75
C PRO A 827 37.29 -23.98 46.42
N THR A 828 37.58 -23.53 45.19
CA THR A 828 38.93 -23.22 44.70
C THR A 828 39.22 -21.71 44.61
N PHE A 829 38.24 -20.86 44.87
CA PHE A 829 38.34 -19.41 44.70
C PHE A 829 38.17 -18.69 46.05
N LEU A 830 38.74 -17.49 46.15
CA LEU A 830 38.55 -16.61 47.31
C LEU A 830 37.31 -15.72 47.15
N GLY A 831 36.88 -15.52 45.92
CA GLY A 831 35.75 -14.68 45.55
C GLY A 831 35.01 -15.19 44.32
N ALA A 832 33.85 -14.59 44.08
CA ALA A 832 33.10 -14.71 42.84
C ALA A 832 32.17 -13.51 42.66
N ASN A 833 32.26 -12.83 41.51
CA ASN A 833 31.29 -11.84 41.07
C ASN A 833 30.11 -12.51 40.35
N TRP A 834 28.90 -12.30 40.83
CA TRP A 834 27.66 -12.87 40.28
C TRP A 834 26.88 -11.89 39.39
N GLY A 835 27.33 -10.64 39.28
CA GLY A 835 26.64 -9.53 38.63
C GLY A 835 25.78 -8.71 39.58
N THR A 836 24.95 -9.37 40.40
CA THR A 836 24.12 -8.70 41.42
C THR A 836 24.86 -8.39 42.71
N HIS A 837 25.94 -9.13 42.98
CA HIS A 837 26.77 -9.04 44.18
C HIS A 837 28.11 -9.75 43.97
N ILE A 838 29.04 -9.51 44.87
CA ILE A 838 30.32 -10.21 45.02
C ILE A 838 30.26 -11.08 46.26
N SER A 839 30.54 -12.38 46.13
CA SER A 839 30.77 -13.26 47.28
C SER A 839 32.26 -13.40 47.54
N LEU A 840 32.69 -13.32 48.80
CA LEU A 840 34.06 -13.54 49.25
C LEU A 840 34.05 -14.47 50.47
N LEU A 841 35.10 -15.28 50.61
CA LEU A 841 35.24 -16.13 51.79
C LEU A 841 35.37 -15.29 53.09
N PRO A 842 34.82 -15.76 54.24
CA PRO A 842 34.94 -15.06 55.52
C PRO A 842 36.39 -14.79 55.94
N GLU A 843 37.35 -15.59 55.49
CA GLU A 843 38.78 -15.38 55.75
C GLU A 843 39.33 -14.09 55.15
N VAL A 844 38.76 -13.59 54.05
CA VAL A 844 39.16 -12.31 53.42
C VAL A 844 38.84 -11.14 54.35
N ASP A 845 37.69 -11.21 55.02
CA ASP A 845 37.23 -10.28 56.05
C ASP A 845 37.77 -10.62 57.45
N SER A 846 38.89 -11.35 57.53
CA SER A 846 39.54 -11.68 58.80
C SER A 846 40.77 -10.81 59.05
N THR A 847 40.98 -10.46 60.32
CA THR A 847 42.25 -9.85 60.78
C THR A 847 43.43 -10.82 60.70
N ALA A 848 43.18 -12.13 60.55
CA ALA A 848 44.23 -13.14 60.37
C ALA A 848 44.86 -13.12 58.97
N MET A 849 44.14 -12.64 57.95
CA MET A 849 44.70 -12.44 56.61
C MET A 849 45.48 -11.11 56.58
N SER A 850 46.64 -11.07 55.91
CA SER A 850 47.36 -9.80 55.72
C SER A 850 46.56 -8.84 54.84
N ARG A 851 46.72 -7.51 55.02
CA ARG A 851 46.05 -6.49 54.21
C ARG A 851 46.16 -6.77 52.70
N THR A 852 47.38 -6.93 52.18
CA THR A 852 47.68 -7.23 50.77
C THR A 852 46.90 -8.45 50.25
N ARG A 853 46.95 -9.57 50.99
CA ARG A 853 46.26 -10.81 50.60
C ARG A 853 44.72 -10.72 50.64
N ALA A 854 44.16 -9.83 51.47
CA ALA A 854 42.72 -9.56 51.51
C ALA A 854 42.30 -8.55 50.43
N TYR A 855 43.18 -7.60 50.10
CA TYR A 855 42.91 -6.53 49.14
C TYR A 855 42.83 -7.05 47.71
N ASN A 856 43.77 -7.93 47.31
CA ASN A 856 43.81 -8.49 45.96
C ASN A 856 42.49 -9.14 45.49
N PRO A 857 41.84 -10.07 46.23
CA PRO A 857 40.56 -10.63 45.80
C PRO A 857 39.42 -9.61 45.80
N ILE A 858 39.43 -8.59 46.67
CA ILE A 858 38.43 -7.51 46.63
C ILE A 858 38.54 -6.75 45.31
N VAL A 859 39.76 -6.35 44.91
CA VAL A 859 39.98 -5.63 43.65
C VAL A 859 39.64 -6.51 42.45
N HIS A 860 40.06 -7.79 42.46
CA HIS A 860 39.76 -8.73 41.36
C HIS A 860 38.27 -8.84 41.11
N GLU A 861 37.49 -9.14 42.15
CA GLU A 861 36.04 -9.34 41.97
C GLU A 861 35.32 -8.02 41.63
N LEU A 862 35.80 -6.88 42.12
CA LEU A 862 35.24 -5.57 41.81
C LEU A 862 35.52 -5.17 40.35
N ALA A 863 36.67 -5.55 39.80
CA ALA A 863 37.00 -5.30 38.40
C ALA A 863 36.03 -5.98 37.41
N HIS A 864 35.36 -7.06 37.81
CA HIS A 864 34.34 -7.72 36.99
C HIS A 864 33.08 -6.89 36.76
N TYR A 865 32.90 -5.74 37.43
CA TYR A 865 31.86 -4.78 37.01
C TYR A 865 32.18 -4.13 35.66
N TYR A 866 33.46 -3.87 35.36
CA TYR A 866 33.90 -3.40 34.04
C TYR A 866 34.03 -4.54 33.03
N TRP A 867 34.42 -5.73 33.50
CA TRP A 867 34.82 -6.84 32.63
C TRP A 867 33.98 -8.09 32.87
N ARG A 868 32.93 -8.24 32.07
CA ARG A 868 32.03 -9.40 32.13
C ARG A 868 31.44 -9.71 30.75
N GLY A 869 31.25 -11.00 30.47
CA GLY A 869 30.53 -11.47 29.27
C GLY A 869 31.44 -11.69 28.06
N ASN A 870 32.76 -11.58 28.25
CA ASN A 870 33.74 -11.72 27.18
C ASN A 870 34.36 -13.13 27.17
N ALA A 871 35.35 -13.32 26.29
CA ALA A 871 36.22 -14.49 26.41
C ALA A 871 36.81 -14.53 27.83
N ALA A 872 36.76 -15.69 28.48
CA ALA A 872 37.15 -15.81 29.90
C ALA A 872 38.57 -15.32 30.20
N TRP A 873 39.51 -15.40 29.23
CA TRP A 873 40.87 -14.89 29.39
C TRP A 873 40.95 -13.36 29.32
N VAL A 874 39.98 -12.69 28.71
CA VAL A 874 39.81 -11.24 28.76
C VAL A 874 39.29 -10.86 30.14
N ASP A 875 38.13 -11.38 30.55
CA ASP A 875 37.49 -11.03 31.82
C ASP A 875 38.39 -11.31 33.03
N GLU A 876 38.85 -12.55 33.18
CA GLU A 876 39.68 -12.96 34.31
C GLU A 876 41.11 -12.43 34.21
N GLY A 877 41.62 -12.25 32.98
CA GLY A 877 42.96 -11.75 32.74
C GLY A 877 43.09 -10.27 33.09
N ILE A 878 42.12 -9.45 32.68
CA ILE A 878 42.09 -8.02 33.01
C ILE A 878 41.76 -7.82 34.49
N ALA A 879 40.79 -8.54 35.06
CA ALA A 879 40.49 -8.44 36.50
C ALA A 879 41.72 -8.73 37.37
N ASN A 880 42.48 -9.78 37.01
CA ASN A 880 43.71 -10.14 37.71
C ASN A 880 44.85 -9.12 37.44
N LEU A 881 44.95 -8.59 36.22
CA LEU A 881 45.86 -7.49 35.89
C LEU A 881 45.60 -6.28 36.79
N LEU A 882 44.37 -5.78 36.82
CA LEU A 882 43.97 -4.61 37.61
C LEU A 882 44.23 -4.85 39.10
N ALA A 883 43.93 -6.05 39.62
CA ALA A 883 44.24 -6.41 41.00
C ALA A 883 45.74 -6.35 41.32
N THR A 884 46.62 -6.73 40.38
CA THR A 884 48.08 -6.61 40.59
C THR A 884 48.61 -5.19 40.44
N VAL A 885 48.01 -4.38 39.57
CA VAL A 885 48.37 -2.96 39.39
C VAL A 885 48.01 -2.16 40.63
N VAL A 886 46.77 -2.31 41.12
CA VAL A 886 46.24 -1.58 42.28
C VAL A 886 46.93 -2.01 43.59
N ASP A 887 47.27 -3.30 43.75
CA ASP A 887 48.05 -3.79 44.91
C ASP A 887 49.55 -3.44 44.80
N GLY A 888 49.98 -2.78 43.71
CA GLY A 888 51.36 -2.34 43.50
C GLY A 888 52.36 -3.46 43.19
N THR A 889 51.90 -4.71 43.10
CA THR A 889 52.75 -5.89 42.85
C THR A 889 53.11 -6.07 41.38
N PHE A 890 52.43 -5.35 40.48
CA PHE A 890 52.64 -5.40 39.04
C PHE A 890 54.12 -5.25 38.60
N LYS A 891 54.87 -4.35 39.24
CA LYS A 891 56.29 -4.08 38.94
C LYS A 891 57.26 -5.10 39.54
N ASP A 892 56.81 -5.90 40.51
CA ASP A 892 57.62 -6.88 41.25
C ASP A 892 57.49 -8.32 40.71
N LEU A 893 56.63 -8.54 39.71
CA LEU A 893 56.37 -9.86 39.15
C LEU A 893 57.44 -10.28 38.11
N PRO A 894 58.14 -11.42 38.30
CA PRO A 894 59.25 -11.87 37.44
C PRO A 894 58.89 -12.05 35.95
N GLU A 895 59.91 -12.00 35.07
CA GLU A 895 59.78 -12.24 33.61
C GLU A 895 59.06 -13.56 33.29
N ARG A 896 58.17 -13.49 32.28
CA ARG A 896 57.32 -14.49 31.56
C ARG A 896 56.91 -15.84 32.19
N ASP A 897 57.68 -16.49 33.05
CA ASP A 897 57.53 -17.92 33.37
C ASP A 897 57.24 -18.27 34.85
N ALA A 898 57.26 -17.31 35.78
CA ALA A 898 57.28 -17.63 37.22
C ALA A 898 55.96 -17.38 37.99
N VAL A 899 54.92 -16.83 37.35
CA VAL A 899 53.63 -16.49 38.00
C VAL A 899 52.54 -17.40 37.44
N PHE A 900 52.08 -18.37 38.24
CA PHE A 900 51.07 -19.39 37.89
C PHE A 900 51.22 -20.01 36.49
N PRO A 901 52.09 -21.02 36.29
CA PRO A 901 52.17 -21.71 35.01
C PRO A 901 50.85 -22.44 34.72
N CYS A 902 50.19 -22.08 33.61
CA CYS A 902 49.09 -22.89 33.07
C CYS A 902 49.65 -24.22 32.55
N PRO A 903 49.25 -25.38 33.11
CA PRO A 903 49.77 -26.67 32.68
C PRO A 903 49.13 -27.18 31.38
N TYR A 904 48.10 -26.51 30.89
CA TYR A 904 47.26 -26.96 29.77
C TYR A 904 47.48 -26.20 28.46
N ALA A 905 47.95 -24.96 28.53
CA ALA A 905 48.11 -24.05 27.40
C ALA A 905 49.31 -23.12 27.65
N ARG A 906 50.04 -22.76 26.59
CA ARG A 906 51.13 -21.78 26.66
C ARG A 906 50.74 -20.44 26.07
N ARG A 907 49.78 -20.43 25.15
CA ARG A 907 49.27 -19.27 24.42
C ARG A 907 47.75 -19.13 24.57
N ILE A 908 47.21 -17.99 24.13
CA ILE A 908 45.75 -17.80 24.11
C ILE A 908 45.12 -18.65 23.01
N SER A 909 45.76 -18.78 21.84
CA SER A 909 45.27 -19.69 20.79
C SER A 909 45.19 -21.16 21.26
N ASP A 910 46.16 -21.62 22.06
CA ASP A 910 46.09 -22.94 22.69
C ASP A 910 44.86 -23.05 23.60
N LEU A 911 44.59 -22.01 24.41
CA LEU A 911 43.47 -21.98 25.35
C LEU A 911 42.12 -21.98 24.62
N GLU A 912 41.97 -21.17 23.57
CA GLU A 912 40.76 -21.10 22.75
C GLU A 912 40.49 -22.43 22.02
N SER A 913 41.54 -23.12 21.57
CA SER A 913 41.42 -24.43 20.91
C SER A 913 40.90 -25.56 21.83
N ILE A 914 41.02 -25.40 23.15
CA ILE A 914 40.54 -26.37 24.15
C ILE A 914 39.02 -26.23 24.39
N GLY A 915 38.42 -25.13 23.94
CA GLY A 915 37.00 -24.81 24.07
C GLY A 915 36.57 -24.34 25.47
N PRO A 916 35.33 -23.83 25.61
CA PRO A 916 34.84 -23.27 26.87
C PRO A 916 34.64 -24.37 27.93
N GLN A 917 35.47 -24.36 28.96
CA GLN A 917 35.38 -25.28 30.09
C GLN A 917 35.25 -24.52 31.41
N GLN A 918 34.16 -23.74 31.57
CA GLN A 918 33.86 -22.84 32.70
C GLN A 918 33.88 -23.49 34.10
N ARG A 919 34.03 -24.82 34.23
CA ARG A 919 34.00 -25.56 35.51
C ARG A 919 35.19 -26.51 35.70
N SER A 920 36.29 -26.29 34.99
CA SER A 920 37.45 -27.18 34.96
C SER A 920 38.71 -26.51 35.49
N ARG A 921 39.76 -27.30 35.82
CA ARG A 921 41.07 -26.73 36.18
C ARG A 921 41.72 -25.93 35.04
N GLN A 922 41.24 -26.14 33.81
CA GLN A 922 41.67 -25.43 32.61
C GLN A 922 41.16 -23.98 32.62
N PHE A 923 40.03 -23.68 33.28
CA PHE A 923 39.52 -22.31 33.42
C PHE A 923 40.51 -21.39 34.16
N LEU A 924 41.25 -21.93 35.13
CA LEU A 924 42.28 -21.17 35.85
C LEU A 924 43.40 -20.66 34.93
N CYS A 925 43.56 -21.24 33.73
CA CYS A 925 44.52 -20.75 32.75
C CYS A 925 44.13 -19.38 32.19
N SER A 926 42.83 -19.07 32.11
CA SER A 926 42.32 -17.79 31.64
C SER A 926 42.89 -16.61 32.44
N TYR A 927 42.90 -16.72 33.77
CA TYR A 927 43.52 -15.74 34.68
C TYR A 927 44.99 -15.49 34.33
N SER A 928 45.77 -16.57 34.29
CA SER A 928 47.23 -16.47 34.16
C SER A 928 47.70 -16.09 32.76
N LEU A 929 47.07 -16.61 31.71
CA LEU A 929 47.48 -16.36 30.32
C LEU A 929 46.95 -15.00 29.85
N GLY A 930 45.73 -14.63 30.23
CA GLY A 930 45.17 -13.32 29.96
C GLY A 930 45.99 -12.20 30.59
N GLU A 931 46.25 -12.28 31.91
CA GLU A 931 47.10 -11.29 32.62
C GLU A 931 48.46 -11.15 31.92
N ARG A 932 49.09 -12.26 31.53
CA ARG A 932 50.39 -12.23 30.84
C ARG A 932 50.34 -11.56 29.47
N LEU A 933 49.27 -11.75 28.70
CA LEU A 933 49.10 -11.07 27.41
C LEU A 933 49.00 -9.56 27.62
N PHE A 934 48.11 -9.10 28.49
CA PHE A 934 47.95 -7.66 28.75
C PHE A 934 49.21 -7.05 29.37
N ARG A 935 49.97 -7.81 30.17
CA ARG A 935 51.29 -7.38 30.65
C ARG A 935 52.32 -7.26 29.54
N ASP A 936 52.33 -8.16 28.56
CA ASP A 936 53.21 -8.06 27.41
C ASP A 936 52.83 -6.84 26.53
N LEU A 937 51.54 -6.55 26.37
CA LEU A 937 51.08 -5.28 25.77
C LEU A 937 51.58 -4.07 26.55
N TYR A 938 51.37 -4.02 27.88
CA TYR A 938 51.84 -2.91 28.71
C TYR A 938 53.36 -2.70 28.61
N ARG A 939 54.16 -3.78 28.61
CA ARG A 939 55.63 -3.67 28.49
C ARG A 939 56.07 -3.06 27.17
N LYS A 940 55.30 -3.31 26.11
CA LYS A 940 55.61 -2.84 24.75
C LYS A 940 55.11 -1.43 24.51
N LEU A 941 53.95 -1.09 25.05
CA LEU A 941 53.25 0.17 24.79
C LEU A 941 53.51 1.24 25.86
N GLY A 942 53.90 0.86 27.08
CA GLY A 942 54.08 1.81 28.17
C GLY A 942 52.76 2.47 28.57
N GLU A 943 52.74 3.81 28.63
CA GLU A 943 51.53 4.56 29.00
C GLU A 943 50.41 4.44 27.95
N ASP A 944 50.74 4.25 26.67
CA ASP A 944 49.76 4.08 25.57
C ASP A 944 48.88 2.83 25.77
N PHE A 945 49.28 1.91 26.66
CA PHE A 945 48.47 0.75 27.03
C PHE A 945 47.12 1.15 27.65
N TRP A 946 47.09 2.18 28.49
CA TRP A 946 45.87 2.56 29.21
C TRP A 946 44.81 3.12 28.25
N ASP A 947 45.23 3.91 27.27
CA ASP A 947 44.35 4.39 26.18
C ASP A 947 43.77 3.21 25.39
N GLY A 948 44.58 2.19 25.09
CA GLY A 948 44.12 0.98 24.41
C GLY A 948 43.14 0.15 25.25
N LEU A 949 43.35 0.08 26.57
CA LEU A 949 42.46 -0.61 27.50
C LEU A 949 41.11 0.12 27.65
N GLN A 950 41.13 1.46 27.71
CA GLN A 950 39.93 2.28 27.75
C GLN A 950 39.09 2.09 26.48
N ARG A 951 39.71 2.15 25.29
CA ARG A 951 39.01 1.86 24.03
C ARG A 951 38.48 0.45 23.93
N LEU A 952 39.20 -0.52 24.50
CA LEU A 952 38.70 -1.89 24.57
C LEU A 952 37.43 -1.97 25.43
N TYR A 953 37.39 -1.24 26.55
CA TYR A 953 36.20 -1.12 27.38
C TYR A 953 35.06 -0.41 26.62
N GLU A 954 35.32 0.71 25.95
CA GLU A 954 34.32 1.41 25.11
C GLU A 954 33.72 0.46 24.06
N LYS A 955 34.55 -0.35 23.39
CA LYS A 955 34.09 -1.38 22.45
C LYS A 955 33.24 -2.48 23.10
N SER A 956 33.42 -2.75 24.39
CA SER A 956 32.57 -3.69 25.14
C SER A 956 31.15 -3.16 25.41
N LEU A 957 30.95 -1.84 25.26
CA LEU A 957 29.66 -1.18 25.48
C LEU A 957 28.84 -0.99 24.20
N LEU A 958 29.43 -1.22 23.03
CA LEU A 958 28.75 -1.04 21.75
C LEU A 958 27.94 -2.30 21.38
N ASP A 959 26.66 -2.10 21.06
CA ASP A 959 25.82 -3.13 20.46
C ASP A 959 26.16 -3.33 18.97
N ASP A 960 25.93 -4.56 18.51
CA ASP A 960 26.44 -5.19 17.28
C ASP A 960 25.94 -4.50 15.99
N ASP A 961 26.72 -3.54 15.47
CA ASP A 961 26.55 -3.00 14.12
C ASP A 961 27.92 -2.84 13.42
N SER A 962 28.13 -3.67 12.38
CA SER A 962 29.12 -3.55 11.29
C SER A 962 30.54 -4.16 11.43
N ASP A 963 30.77 -5.16 10.57
CA ASP A 963 31.98 -5.58 9.82
C ASP A 963 33.37 -5.11 10.28
N GLU A 964 34.06 -5.96 11.06
CA GLU A 964 35.45 -6.42 10.83
C GLU A 964 35.90 -7.42 11.93
N CYS A 965 35.23 -7.41 13.09
CA CYS A 965 35.34 -8.42 14.15
C CYS A 965 33.94 -8.64 14.75
N SER A 966 33.24 -9.75 14.46
CA SER A 966 31.82 -9.90 14.85
C SER A 966 31.64 -10.35 16.32
N GLY A 967 30.73 -9.69 17.05
CA GLY A 967 30.08 -10.17 18.29
C GLY A 967 30.34 -9.33 19.56
N THR A 968 29.33 -9.24 20.45
CA THR A 968 29.38 -8.52 21.75
C THR A 968 30.35 -9.10 22.79
N SER A 969 30.95 -10.27 22.52
CA SER A 969 31.91 -10.92 23.40
C SER A 969 33.33 -10.57 22.95
N LEU A 970 34.03 -9.74 23.73
CA LEU A 970 35.41 -9.35 23.40
C LEU A 970 36.32 -10.58 23.30
N GLY A 971 37.20 -10.56 22.31
CA GLY A 971 38.13 -11.65 22.00
C GLY A 971 39.38 -11.11 21.32
N ALA A 972 40.19 -11.99 20.73
CA ALA A 972 41.49 -11.65 20.14
C ALA A 972 41.43 -10.43 19.21
N CYS A 973 40.48 -10.46 18.28
CA CYS A 973 40.30 -9.45 17.23
C CYS A 973 39.98 -8.07 17.84
N HIS A 974 39.09 -8.05 18.84
CA HIS A 974 38.70 -6.83 19.54
C HIS A 974 39.86 -6.21 20.33
N VAL A 975 40.63 -7.03 21.05
CA VAL A 975 41.81 -6.57 21.78
C VAL A 975 42.86 -6.05 20.81
N GLU A 976 43.13 -6.76 19.71
CA GLU A 976 44.11 -6.32 18.71
C GLU A 976 43.71 -4.97 18.08
N SER A 977 42.44 -4.84 17.70
CA SER A 977 41.89 -3.62 17.08
C SER A 977 41.94 -2.42 18.03
N ALA A 978 41.44 -2.56 19.27
CA ALA A 978 41.40 -1.47 20.24
C ALA A 978 42.79 -0.87 20.55
N PHE A 979 43.80 -1.72 20.64
CA PHE A 979 45.17 -1.30 20.92
C PHE A 979 45.92 -0.76 19.70
N LYS A 980 45.42 -1.00 18.47
CA LYS A 980 45.97 -0.43 17.23
C LYS A 980 45.31 0.88 16.83
N GLU A 981 44.05 1.07 17.19
CA GLU A 981 43.26 2.23 16.81
C GLU A 981 43.98 3.54 17.15
N GLY A 982 44.05 4.50 16.23
CA GLY A 982 44.73 5.79 16.45
C GLY A 982 46.22 5.72 16.85
N GLY A 983 46.84 4.54 16.82
CA GLY A 983 48.22 4.32 17.26
C GLY A 983 49.26 4.79 16.25
N SER A 984 50.46 5.13 16.74
CA SER A 984 51.61 5.37 15.87
C SER A 984 52.06 4.07 15.19
N GLN A 985 52.86 4.17 14.13
CA GLN A 985 53.46 2.99 13.48
C GLN A 985 54.23 2.09 14.48
N GLU A 986 54.88 2.70 15.48
CA GLU A 986 55.60 1.97 16.53
C GLU A 986 54.63 1.19 17.44
N VAL A 987 53.45 1.76 17.74
CA VAL A 987 52.38 1.09 18.50
C VAL A 987 51.81 -0.08 17.70
N LEU A 988 51.54 0.11 16.40
CA LEU A 988 51.04 -0.96 15.53
C LEU A 988 52.00 -2.16 15.50
N GLU A 989 53.29 -1.91 15.26
CA GLU A 989 54.33 -2.95 15.24
C GLU A 989 54.50 -3.64 16.60
N ALA A 990 54.35 -2.89 17.70
CA ALA A 990 54.40 -3.43 19.05
C ALA A 990 53.22 -4.36 19.36
N VAL A 991 52.00 -3.99 18.97
CA VAL A 991 50.80 -4.85 19.13
C VAL A 991 50.95 -6.10 18.27
N ASP A 992 51.37 -5.96 17.00
CA ASP A 992 51.63 -7.09 16.10
C ASP A 992 52.63 -8.09 16.71
N GLU A 993 53.75 -7.61 17.27
CA GLU A 993 54.75 -8.48 17.88
C GLU A 993 54.19 -9.29 19.06
N VAL A 994 53.31 -8.68 19.86
CA VAL A 994 52.65 -9.36 20.99
C VAL A 994 51.67 -10.40 20.48
N PHE A 995 50.79 -10.04 19.54
CA PHE A 995 49.79 -10.96 18.99
C PHE A 995 50.40 -12.10 18.18
N ASP A 996 51.48 -11.85 17.43
CA ASP A 996 52.25 -12.89 16.74
C ASP A 996 52.76 -13.98 17.69
N PHE A 997 53.15 -13.61 18.92
CA PHE A 997 53.54 -14.59 19.92
C PHE A 997 52.35 -15.36 20.50
N TRP A 998 51.26 -14.68 20.83
CA TRP A 998 50.11 -15.25 21.52
C TRP A 998 49.14 -16.03 20.61
N TYR A 999 49.21 -15.81 19.29
CA TYR A 999 48.35 -16.47 18.30
C TYR A 999 49.11 -17.20 17.18
N GLU A 1000 50.43 -17.03 17.07
CA GLU A 1000 51.32 -17.72 16.11
C GLU A 1000 50.89 -17.55 14.64
N LYS A 1001 51.31 -16.47 13.97
CA LYS A 1001 51.03 -16.14 12.55
C LYS A 1001 49.65 -16.62 12.07
N ARG A 1002 48.62 -15.78 12.23
CA ARG A 1002 47.44 -15.84 11.37
C ARG A 1002 47.93 -15.80 9.92
N GLU A 1003 47.86 -16.91 9.19
CA GLU A 1003 47.83 -16.80 7.73
C GLU A 1003 46.54 -16.03 7.41
N PRO A 1004 46.59 -14.98 6.57
CA PRO A 1004 45.37 -14.27 6.18
C PRO A 1004 44.41 -15.27 5.55
N GLU A 1005 43.14 -15.24 5.96
CA GLU A 1005 42.09 -15.99 5.29
C GLU A 1005 42.15 -15.63 3.80
N VAL A 1006 42.43 -16.64 2.99
CA VAL A 1006 42.47 -16.51 1.54
C VAL A 1006 41.05 -16.23 1.10
N GLU A 1007 40.79 -15.00 0.64
CA GLU A 1007 39.64 -14.66 -0.18
C GLU A 1007 39.41 -15.76 -1.22
N ASP A 1008 38.22 -16.35 -1.15
CA ASP A 1008 37.74 -17.36 -2.05
C ASP A 1008 37.74 -16.79 -3.48
N SER A 1009 38.84 -17.03 -4.18
CA SER A 1009 38.94 -16.86 -5.61
C SER A 1009 39.43 -18.17 -6.20
N SER A 1010 38.47 -19.00 -6.58
CA SER A 1010 38.67 -19.99 -7.63
C SER A 1010 37.54 -19.90 -8.67
N PRO A 1011 37.88 -20.07 -9.97
CA PRO A 1011 37.02 -19.78 -11.11
C PRO A 1011 35.87 -20.78 -11.33
#